data_AF-A0A820BCC1-F1
#
_entry.id   AF-A0A820BCC1-F1
#
_cell.length_a   1.000
_cell.length_b   1.000
_cell.length_c   1.000
_cell.angle_alpha   90.00
_cell.angle_beta   90.00
_cell.angle_gamma   90.00
#
_symmetry.space_group_name_H-M   'P 1'
#
loop_
_entity.id
_entity.type
_entity.pdbx_description
1 polymer ?
#
loop_
_entity_poly.entity_id
_entity_poly.type
_entity_poly.pdbx_seq_one_letter_code
_entity_poly.pdbx_strand_id
1 'polypeptide(L)'
;MAERLTVEFCKITRRELANIMLKRKNEIDVKLLRFAIEKTVGFEIIVEKRFQGNTLDHANNPITSHLNVKVTNTNGNDDLNLTTNLKPKSSPFQGIISQCFEDHLDIYIAELDRCLDDQIQKFVDELKKDGYPKFEGSEDTSNVLPTSADLFVYFRNCLVQCSKLSTGQSLLLLVQTFQKYLREYANRILTANLPKTNTTASSLVGTTRIFIQNLPNIPSMLKEGETIAKLNESEIYKRKEKITKSLVDKISFESERNIFKAIIAESIQILIQDLENACESALTAMTKLSWQTIETVGDQSLYVTTIINHLKTIAPVIRNHLGSSRKYFIQFCTTFVDSFIKKFINHLYRCKPINIIGAEQVLLDTHSLKTVLLDLPSINLTVSRKPPQNFTKIILKNMTRAEMILKVVLTPNDFARQFVKSYLQLMNNDGDISSFQKILDMKGIRRPEPAHLIERLKREHATIIASHQQQIQQHIIIFRLISWFIIRTYFIADEYWQTFEIAHLLAFGYGYKTWEWKSNIAIRSYLYPFIISLIYRFLTLFQTLLAIIGDLVYLKFLQGHKLIFLILLCRFTCWYTMYSSPRLIINNLEEILFICSLATAKNHRSSSNIAFHLFVSLSFIIRPTSAIPFVIIYPYLLYKTSNNSYMYNHWTFVPLNILYINFFHPNSISSHYEAHGIDWFLKKFKWNKFRWIIFLLFIGHLFIGFYFSLIDRQGQISVMYYLRKNLINNNNNNNQNFSIDFLMPCHSTPYYNFIHQNDIQLNFLTCEPNLDDITNNYIDEADQFF
;
A
#
# COMPACT_ATOMS: atom_id res chain seq x y z
N MET A 1 -34.43 -10.14 -51.64
CA MET A 1 -35.49 -11.18 -51.49
C MET A 1 -34.89 -12.54 -51.08
N ALA A 2 -33.91 -13.06 -51.83
CA ALA A 2 -33.24 -14.33 -51.51
C ALA A 2 -32.64 -14.37 -50.09
N GLU A 3 -31.92 -13.32 -49.64
CA GLU A 3 -31.36 -13.26 -48.28
C GLU A 3 -32.44 -13.39 -47.19
N ARG A 4 -33.61 -12.74 -47.36
CA ARG A 4 -34.72 -12.81 -46.41
C ARG A 4 -35.38 -14.20 -46.36
N LEU A 5 -35.53 -14.85 -47.52
CA LEU A 5 -36.03 -16.23 -47.60
C LEU A 5 -35.07 -17.21 -46.91
N THR A 6 -33.76 -17.04 -47.11
CA THR A 6 -32.74 -17.84 -46.42
C THR A 6 -32.77 -17.62 -44.91
N VAL A 7 -32.95 -16.38 -44.44
CA VAL A 7 -33.13 -16.08 -43.00
C VAL A 7 -34.36 -16.79 -42.43
N GLU A 8 -35.51 -16.74 -43.10
CA GLU A 8 -36.72 -17.42 -42.63
C GLU A 8 -36.58 -18.95 -42.68
N PHE A 9 -35.94 -19.51 -43.70
CA PHE A 9 -35.59 -20.93 -43.76
C PHE A 9 -34.74 -21.35 -42.55
N CYS A 10 -33.70 -20.57 -42.24
CA CYS A 10 -32.86 -20.81 -41.06
C CYS A 10 -33.65 -20.75 -39.76
N LYS A 11 -34.57 -19.79 -39.60
CA LYS A 11 -35.42 -19.67 -38.40
C LYS A 11 -36.39 -20.85 -38.23
N ILE A 12 -37.00 -21.31 -39.32
CA ILE A 12 -37.88 -22.49 -39.33
C ILE A 12 -37.08 -23.73 -38.97
N THR A 13 -35.94 -23.94 -39.64
CA THR A 13 -35.04 -25.07 -39.39
C THR A 13 -34.59 -25.09 -37.93
N ARG A 14 -34.21 -23.95 -37.36
CA ARG A 14 -33.85 -23.83 -35.94
C ARG A 14 -34.99 -24.28 -35.02
N ARG A 15 -36.23 -23.83 -35.29
CA ARG A 15 -37.40 -24.12 -34.46
C ARG A 15 -37.75 -25.61 -34.49
N GLU A 16 -37.77 -26.21 -35.67
CA GLU A 16 -38.07 -27.63 -35.83
C GLU A 16 -36.96 -28.51 -35.22
N LEU A 17 -35.70 -28.13 -35.41
CA LEU A 17 -34.56 -28.84 -34.82
C LEU A 17 -34.60 -28.77 -33.29
N ALA A 18 -34.91 -27.60 -32.71
CA ALA A 18 -35.10 -27.46 -31.26
C ALA A 18 -36.25 -28.35 -30.74
N ASN A 19 -37.37 -28.41 -31.45
CA ASN A 19 -38.51 -29.26 -31.08
C ASN A 19 -38.18 -30.75 -31.11
N ILE A 20 -37.41 -31.20 -32.11
CA ILE A 20 -36.96 -32.59 -32.23
C ILE A 20 -36.00 -32.94 -31.10
N MET A 21 -35.03 -32.05 -30.82
CA MET A 21 -34.06 -32.26 -29.75
C MET A 21 -34.73 -32.34 -28.37
N LEU A 22 -35.73 -31.48 -28.11
CA LEU A 22 -36.51 -31.54 -26.87
C LEU A 22 -37.32 -32.84 -26.72
N LYS A 23 -37.94 -33.32 -27.81
CA LYS A 23 -38.73 -34.57 -27.79
C LYS A 23 -37.87 -35.81 -27.62
N ARG A 24 -36.64 -35.80 -28.13
CA ARG A 24 -35.72 -36.95 -28.15
C ARG A 24 -34.49 -36.77 -27.27
N LYS A 25 -34.62 -36.01 -26.17
CA LYS A 25 -33.49 -35.69 -25.28
C LYS A 25 -32.68 -36.91 -24.82
N ASN A 26 -33.34 -38.04 -24.61
CA ASN A 26 -32.71 -39.29 -24.13
C ASN A 26 -31.94 -40.08 -25.22
N GLU A 27 -32.17 -39.77 -26.50
CA GLU A 27 -31.48 -40.40 -27.64
C GLU A 27 -30.25 -39.59 -28.10
N ILE A 28 -30.05 -38.38 -27.55
CA ILE A 28 -28.96 -37.48 -27.93
C ILE A 28 -27.68 -37.91 -27.20
N ASP A 29 -26.79 -38.58 -27.91
CA ASP A 29 -25.43 -38.84 -27.46
C ASP A 29 -24.44 -37.78 -28.00
N VAL A 30 -23.24 -37.75 -27.42
CA VAL A 30 -22.21 -36.75 -27.76
C VAL A 30 -21.73 -36.87 -29.20
N LYS A 31 -21.71 -38.08 -29.75
CA LYS A 31 -21.28 -38.33 -31.14
C LYS A 31 -22.29 -37.77 -32.13
N LEU A 32 -23.58 -38.01 -31.89
CA LEU A 32 -24.69 -37.49 -32.67
C LEU A 32 -24.78 -35.97 -32.53
N LEU A 33 -24.63 -35.44 -31.31
CA LEU A 33 -24.65 -34.01 -31.05
C LEU A 33 -23.50 -33.30 -31.78
N ARG A 34 -22.27 -33.83 -31.68
CA ARG A 34 -21.09 -33.29 -32.39
C ARG A 34 -21.25 -33.36 -33.91
N PHE A 35 -21.77 -34.48 -34.44
CA PHE A 35 -22.01 -34.65 -35.87
C PHE A 35 -23.05 -33.65 -36.40
N ALA A 36 -24.19 -33.54 -35.72
CA ALA A 36 -25.26 -32.61 -36.10
C ALA A 36 -24.76 -31.15 -36.09
N ILE A 37 -24.02 -30.80 -35.05
CA ILE A 37 -23.37 -29.50 -34.90
C ILE A 37 -22.37 -29.20 -36.04
N GLU A 38 -21.46 -30.12 -36.36
CA GLU A 38 -20.47 -29.93 -37.42
C GLU A 38 -21.15 -29.72 -38.79
N LYS A 39 -22.25 -30.43 -39.05
CA LYS A 39 -23.05 -30.26 -40.27
C LYS A 39 -23.79 -28.93 -40.30
N THR A 40 -24.40 -28.50 -39.20
CA THR A 40 -25.11 -27.22 -39.11
C THR A 40 -24.17 -26.03 -39.25
N VAL A 41 -23.03 -26.03 -38.55
CA VAL A 41 -22.02 -24.97 -38.67
C VAL A 41 -21.40 -24.95 -40.07
N GLY A 42 -21.16 -26.13 -40.67
CA GLY A 42 -20.69 -26.24 -42.05
C GLY A 42 -21.69 -25.62 -43.04
N PHE A 43 -22.99 -25.84 -42.84
CA PHE A 43 -24.04 -25.21 -43.63
C PHE A 43 -24.07 -23.68 -43.45
N GLU A 44 -23.99 -23.19 -42.20
CA GLU A 44 -23.95 -21.75 -41.91
C GLU A 44 -22.77 -21.04 -42.59
N ILE A 45 -21.58 -21.65 -42.60
CA ILE A 45 -20.39 -21.13 -43.30
C ILE A 45 -20.62 -21.05 -44.81
N ILE A 46 -21.30 -22.03 -45.40
CA ILE A 46 -21.63 -22.02 -46.85
C ILE A 46 -22.62 -20.90 -47.16
N VAL A 47 -23.62 -20.70 -46.29
CA VAL A 47 -24.61 -19.62 -46.42
C VAL A 47 -23.95 -18.25 -46.26
N GLU A 48 -23.07 -18.09 -45.28
CA GLU A 48 -22.27 -16.87 -45.05
C GLU A 48 -21.40 -16.51 -46.25
N LYS A 49 -20.74 -17.50 -46.87
CA LYS A 49 -19.94 -17.27 -48.10
C LYS A 49 -20.81 -16.88 -49.30
N ARG A 50 -22.08 -17.29 -49.32
CA ARG A 50 -23.01 -17.05 -50.43
C ARG A 50 -23.79 -15.73 -50.29
N PHE A 51 -24.04 -15.27 -49.07
CA PHE A 51 -24.85 -14.08 -48.79
C PHE A 51 -24.11 -13.14 -47.82
N GLN A 52 -23.75 -11.95 -48.31
CA GLN A 52 -22.95 -10.98 -47.55
C GLN A 52 -23.78 -10.12 -46.58
N GLY A 53 -25.12 -10.16 -46.65
CA GLY A 53 -26.02 -9.48 -45.70
C GLY A 53 -26.35 -8.02 -46.05
N ASN A 54 -25.85 -7.52 -47.19
CA ASN A 54 -26.03 -6.12 -47.61
C ASN A 54 -27.50 -5.76 -47.90
N THR A 55 -28.38 -6.73 -48.21
CA THR A 55 -29.82 -6.46 -48.41
C THR A 55 -30.67 -6.56 -47.13
N LEU A 56 -30.05 -6.81 -45.97
CA LEU A 56 -30.73 -6.86 -44.67
C LEU A 56 -30.64 -5.52 -43.91
N ASP A 57 -29.59 -4.70 -44.12
CA ASP A 57 -29.40 -3.39 -43.45
C ASP A 57 -30.39 -2.31 -43.92
N HIS A 58 -30.93 -2.40 -45.14
CA HIS A 58 -31.83 -1.38 -45.72
C HIS A 58 -33.28 -1.39 -45.16
N ALA A 59 -33.63 -2.33 -44.28
CA ALA A 59 -35.02 -2.49 -43.83
C ALA A 59 -35.40 -1.63 -42.61
N ASN A 60 -34.43 -1.11 -41.84
CA ASN A 60 -34.70 -0.61 -40.48
C ASN A 60 -34.33 0.85 -40.19
N ASN A 61 -33.94 1.69 -41.16
CA ASN A 61 -33.79 3.14 -40.94
C ASN A 61 -33.97 3.95 -42.23
N PRO A 62 -35.02 4.79 -42.37
CA PRO A 62 -34.95 5.95 -43.24
C PRO A 62 -34.27 7.10 -42.46
N ILE A 63 -33.35 7.80 -43.12
CA ILE A 63 -32.73 9.08 -42.70
C ILE A 63 -31.57 8.94 -41.69
N THR A 64 -30.32 9.02 -42.18
CA THR A 64 -29.40 10.14 -41.87
C THR A 64 -28.09 10.01 -42.64
N SER A 65 -27.69 11.16 -43.14
CA SER A 65 -26.59 11.53 -44.02
C SER A 65 -25.25 11.72 -43.29
N HIS A 66 -24.20 11.92 -44.10
CA HIS A 66 -22.91 12.58 -43.83
C HIS A 66 -21.67 11.69 -43.67
N LEU A 67 -21.03 11.43 -44.82
CA LEU A 67 -19.59 11.22 -44.94
C LEU A 67 -18.87 12.56 -44.66
N ASN A 68 -18.26 12.70 -43.48
CA ASN A 68 -17.26 13.73 -43.21
C ASN A 68 -15.88 13.20 -43.58
N VAL A 69 -15.36 13.60 -44.74
CA VAL A 69 -13.95 13.44 -45.09
C VAL A 69 -13.25 14.77 -44.80
N LYS A 70 -12.44 14.82 -43.73
CA LYS A 70 -11.44 15.88 -43.54
C LYS A 70 -10.08 15.32 -43.96
N VAL A 71 -9.56 15.87 -45.06
CA VAL A 71 -8.18 15.67 -45.52
C VAL A 71 -7.31 16.74 -44.89
N THR A 72 -6.23 16.35 -44.21
CA THR A 72 -5.08 17.23 -43.97
C THR A 72 -3.81 16.45 -44.32
N ASN A 73 -3.13 16.91 -45.37
CA ASN A 73 -1.80 16.46 -45.79
C ASN A 73 -0.72 17.20 -45.01
N THR A 74 0.28 16.48 -44.49
CA THR A 74 1.70 16.90 -44.52
C THR A 74 2.63 15.68 -44.43
N ASN A 75 3.26 15.38 -45.58
CA ASN A 75 4.61 14.89 -45.87
C ASN A 75 5.33 13.86 -44.96
N GLY A 76 5.72 12.74 -45.58
CA GLY A 76 7.09 12.20 -45.46
C GLY A 76 7.20 10.70 -45.17
N ASN A 77 7.59 9.94 -46.21
CA ASN A 77 8.15 8.59 -46.23
C ASN A 77 7.18 7.39 -46.27
N ASP A 78 7.00 6.88 -47.49
CA ASP A 78 7.09 5.48 -47.92
C ASP A 78 6.88 4.40 -46.85
N ASP A 79 5.63 3.93 -46.76
CA ASP A 79 5.26 2.50 -46.74
C ASP A 79 3.73 2.39 -46.82
N LEU A 80 3.21 2.08 -48.02
CA LEU A 80 1.79 1.81 -48.27
C LEU A 80 1.39 0.46 -47.66
N ASN A 81 1.21 0.41 -46.34
CA ASN A 81 0.37 -0.59 -45.69
C ASN A 81 -1.02 0.03 -45.45
N LEU A 82 -1.91 -0.15 -46.43
CA LEU A 82 -3.35 0.06 -46.30
C LEU A 82 -3.93 -0.99 -45.33
N THR A 83 -3.70 -0.81 -44.02
CA THR A 83 -4.51 -1.49 -43.01
C THR A 83 -5.78 -0.68 -42.80
N THR A 84 -6.76 -0.92 -43.66
CA THR A 84 -8.16 -0.59 -43.40
C THR A 84 -8.60 -1.32 -42.13
N ASN A 85 -8.52 -0.64 -40.98
CA ASN A 85 -9.14 -1.06 -39.72
C ASN A 85 -10.68 -0.89 -39.80
N LEU A 86 -11.31 -1.55 -40.77
CA LEU A 86 -12.74 -1.80 -40.79
C LEU A 86 -12.96 -3.18 -40.17
N LYS A 87 -13.44 -3.19 -38.93
CA LYS A 87 -13.91 -4.39 -38.25
C LYS A 87 -14.87 -5.15 -39.18
N PRO A 88 -14.67 -6.46 -39.45
CA PRO A 88 -15.67 -7.22 -40.18
C PRO A 88 -16.94 -7.29 -39.33
N LYS A 89 -18.04 -6.67 -39.78
CA LYS A 89 -19.38 -6.91 -39.23
C LYS A 89 -19.61 -8.44 -39.28
N SER A 90 -19.91 -9.06 -38.14
CA SER A 90 -20.30 -10.48 -38.09
C SER A 90 -21.49 -10.69 -39.03
N SER A 91 -21.42 -11.66 -39.94
CA SER A 91 -22.50 -11.89 -40.89
C SER A 91 -23.82 -12.21 -40.16
N PRO A 92 -24.97 -11.75 -40.66
CA PRO A 92 -26.28 -11.99 -40.04
C PRO A 92 -26.71 -13.47 -40.06
N PHE A 93 -25.92 -14.34 -40.72
CA PHE A 93 -26.17 -15.78 -40.84
C PHE A 93 -25.33 -16.62 -39.87
N GLN A 94 -24.37 -16.01 -39.16
CA GLN A 94 -23.57 -16.71 -38.15
C GLN A 94 -24.41 -16.96 -36.89
N GLY A 95 -24.56 -18.22 -36.47
CA GLY A 95 -25.27 -18.56 -35.22
C GLY A 95 -26.79 -18.75 -35.36
N ILE A 96 -27.36 -18.59 -36.57
CA ILE A 96 -28.81 -18.48 -36.75
C ILE A 96 -29.57 -19.80 -36.56
N ILE A 97 -28.94 -20.95 -36.81
CA ILE A 97 -29.47 -22.29 -36.52
C ILE A 97 -28.73 -22.88 -35.32
N SER A 98 -27.41 -22.73 -35.25
CA SER A 98 -26.56 -23.35 -34.24
C SER A 98 -26.89 -22.98 -32.78
N GLN A 99 -27.58 -21.85 -32.55
CA GLN A 99 -28.14 -21.49 -31.23
C GLN A 99 -29.07 -22.55 -30.62
N CYS A 100 -29.77 -23.38 -31.41
CA CYS A 100 -30.66 -24.41 -30.83
C CYS A 100 -29.92 -25.51 -30.05
N PHE A 101 -28.61 -25.66 -30.26
CA PHE A 101 -27.81 -26.65 -29.56
C PHE A 101 -27.37 -26.19 -28.16
N GLU A 102 -27.51 -24.90 -27.82
CA GLU A 102 -27.01 -24.33 -26.55
C GLU A 102 -27.61 -25.04 -25.32
N ASP A 103 -28.90 -25.37 -25.38
CA ASP A 103 -29.65 -26.02 -24.29
C ASP A 103 -29.23 -27.48 -24.02
N HIS A 104 -28.44 -28.07 -24.92
CA HIS A 104 -27.99 -29.48 -24.86
C HIS A 104 -26.45 -29.60 -24.78
N LEU A 105 -25.74 -28.48 -24.63
CA LEU A 105 -24.28 -28.47 -24.47
C LEU A 105 -23.82 -29.00 -23.10
N ASP A 106 -24.71 -29.13 -22.14
CA ASP A 106 -24.48 -29.78 -20.84
C ASP A 106 -24.05 -31.25 -21.00
N ILE A 107 -24.64 -31.98 -21.95
CA ILE A 107 -24.29 -33.38 -22.29
C ILE A 107 -22.84 -33.45 -22.81
N TYR A 108 -22.44 -32.49 -23.64
CA TYR A 108 -21.08 -32.41 -24.16
C TYR A 108 -20.06 -32.07 -23.06
N ILE A 109 -20.41 -31.16 -22.13
CA ILE A 109 -19.55 -30.78 -21.00
C ILE A 109 -19.39 -31.93 -20.01
N ALA A 110 -20.44 -32.72 -19.76
CA ALA A 110 -20.38 -33.90 -18.90
C ALA A 110 -19.41 -34.97 -19.45
N GLU A 111 -19.36 -35.15 -20.76
CA GLU A 111 -18.41 -36.08 -21.38
C GLU A 111 -16.99 -35.52 -21.42
N LEU A 112 -16.82 -34.21 -21.59
CA LEU A 112 -15.53 -33.55 -21.41
C LEU A 112 -15.00 -33.72 -19.99
N ASP A 113 -15.87 -33.60 -18.98
CA ASP A 113 -15.53 -33.84 -17.58
C ASP A 113 -15.01 -35.28 -17.40
N ARG A 114 -15.74 -36.28 -17.90
CA ARG A 114 -15.31 -37.69 -17.84
C ARG A 114 -13.97 -37.93 -18.57
N CYS A 115 -13.82 -37.43 -19.79
CA CYS A 115 -12.58 -37.59 -20.56
C CYS A 115 -11.37 -36.97 -19.85
N LEU A 116 -11.54 -35.81 -19.21
CA LEU A 116 -10.47 -35.15 -18.46
C LEU A 116 -10.09 -35.91 -17.20
N ASP A 117 -11.07 -36.47 -16.48
CA ASP A 117 -10.80 -37.32 -15.31
C ASP A 117 -10.03 -38.59 -15.70
N ASP A 118 -10.43 -39.25 -16.79
CA ASP A 118 -9.72 -40.42 -17.33
C ASP A 118 -8.27 -40.10 -17.72
N GLN A 119 -8.03 -38.92 -18.30
CA GLN A 119 -6.67 -38.46 -18.65
C GLN A 119 -5.82 -38.20 -17.40
N ILE A 120 -6.36 -37.50 -16.40
CA ILE A 120 -5.66 -37.27 -15.13
C ILE A 120 -5.38 -38.60 -14.40
N GLN A 121 -6.34 -39.54 -14.41
CA GLN A 121 -6.16 -40.85 -13.81
C GLN A 121 -5.05 -41.65 -14.51
N LYS A 122 -5.01 -41.64 -15.85
CA LYS A 122 -3.91 -42.25 -16.61
C LYS A 122 -2.56 -41.67 -16.24
N PHE A 123 -2.44 -40.34 -16.14
CA PHE A 123 -1.19 -39.70 -15.73
C PHE A 123 -0.77 -40.08 -14.30
N VAL A 124 -1.73 -40.18 -13.37
CA VAL A 124 -1.45 -40.63 -12.00
C VAL A 124 -0.94 -42.07 -11.99
N ASP A 125 -1.50 -42.96 -12.83
CA ASP A 125 -1.12 -44.37 -12.88
C ASP A 125 0.22 -44.58 -13.62
N GLU A 126 0.50 -43.83 -14.68
CA GLU A 126 1.80 -43.81 -15.37
C GLU A 126 2.92 -43.36 -14.41
N LEU A 127 2.69 -42.29 -13.64
CA LEU A 127 3.68 -41.79 -12.68
C LEU A 127 3.91 -42.74 -11.50
N LYS A 128 2.89 -43.52 -11.10
CA LYS A 128 3.04 -44.57 -10.07
C LYS A 128 3.83 -45.78 -10.57
N LYS A 129 3.72 -46.10 -11.87
CA LYS A 129 4.28 -47.33 -12.46
C LYS A 129 5.73 -47.16 -12.91
N ASP A 130 6.03 -46.06 -13.61
CA ASP A 130 7.34 -45.84 -14.24
C ASP A 130 8.21 -44.84 -13.45
N GLY A 131 7.65 -44.17 -12.44
CA GLY A 131 8.28 -43.02 -11.81
C GLY A 131 8.43 -41.85 -12.80
N TYR A 132 9.11 -40.78 -12.40
CA TYR A 132 9.41 -39.70 -13.36
C TYR A 132 10.43 -40.16 -14.40
N PRO A 133 10.26 -39.80 -15.69
CA PRO A 133 11.23 -40.13 -16.72
C PRO A 133 12.62 -39.61 -16.32
N LYS A 134 13.63 -40.48 -16.36
CA LYS A 134 15.02 -40.08 -16.11
C LYS A 134 15.44 -39.12 -17.21
N PHE A 135 15.91 -37.93 -16.82
CA PHE A 135 16.43 -36.93 -17.74
C PHE A 135 17.79 -37.38 -18.29
N GLU A 136 17.76 -38.12 -19.40
CA GLU A 136 18.93 -38.40 -20.23
C GLU A 136 18.92 -37.45 -21.43
N GLY A 137 19.71 -36.38 -21.40
CA GLY A 137 19.87 -35.50 -22.56
C GLY A 137 20.51 -34.14 -22.28
N SER A 138 21.58 -33.87 -23.05
CA SER A 138 22.34 -32.63 -23.33
C SER A 138 21.80 -31.26 -22.88
N GLU A 139 22.77 -30.39 -22.54
CA GLU A 139 22.75 -29.08 -21.88
C GLU A 139 21.77 -27.98 -22.34
N ASP A 140 20.84 -28.16 -23.28
CA ASP A 140 20.08 -27.02 -23.85
C ASP A 140 18.55 -27.16 -24.00
N THR A 141 17.94 -28.29 -23.63
CA THR A 141 16.47 -28.44 -23.75
C THR A 141 15.82 -28.92 -22.47
N SER A 142 15.39 -27.98 -21.64
CA SER A 142 14.39 -28.25 -20.59
C SER A 142 13.06 -28.62 -21.25
N ASN A 143 12.86 -29.90 -21.55
CA ASN A 143 11.61 -30.39 -22.10
C ASN A 143 10.52 -30.41 -21.01
N VAL A 144 9.34 -29.91 -21.40
CA VAL A 144 8.11 -29.91 -20.59
C VAL A 144 7.73 -31.36 -20.31
N LEU A 145 7.17 -31.66 -19.13
CA LEU A 145 6.56 -32.97 -18.86
C LEU A 145 5.59 -33.33 -20.00
N PRO A 146 5.73 -34.50 -20.65
CA PRO A 146 4.88 -34.87 -21.80
C PRO A 146 3.39 -34.79 -21.46
N THR A 147 3.02 -35.24 -20.25
CA THR A 147 1.66 -35.27 -19.70
C THR A 147 0.98 -33.90 -19.64
N SER A 148 1.78 -32.85 -19.53
CA SER A 148 1.32 -31.49 -19.28
C SER A 148 1.17 -30.70 -20.59
N ALA A 149 2.03 -31.00 -21.57
CA ALA A 149 1.85 -30.60 -22.97
C ALA A 149 0.59 -31.23 -23.59
N ASP A 150 0.34 -32.52 -23.30
CA ASP A 150 -0.84 -33.24 -23.81
C ASP A 150 -2.15 -32.68 -23.22
N LEU A 151 -2.20 -32.42 -21.91
CA LEU A 151 -3.34 -31.77 -21.25
C LEU A 151 -3.63 -30.39 -21.86
N PHE A 152 -2.58 -29.62 -22.17
CA PHE A 152 -2.71 -28.29 -22.76
C PHE A 152 -3.21 -28.32 -24.21
N VAL A 153 -2.69 -29.24 -25.03
CA VAL A 153 -3.18 -29.46 -26.40
C VAL A 153 -4.66 -29.87 -26.37
N TYR A 154 -5.04 -30.71 -25.41
CA TYR A 154 -6.42 -31.11 -25.22
C TYR A 154 -7.34 -29.94 -24.82
N PHE A 155 -6.95 -29.13 -23.83
CA PHE A 155 -7.68 -27.90 -23.47
C PHE A 155 -7.84 -26.94 -24.64
N ARG A 156 -6.78 -26.73 -25.44
CA ARG A 156 -6.82 -25.88 -26.63
C ARG A 156 -7.82 -26.41 -27.66
N ASN A 157 -7.78 -27.70 -27.95
CA ASN A 157 -8.69 -28.34 -28.91
C ASN A 157 -10.16 -28.21 -28.44
N CYS A 158 -10.42 -28.43 -27.15
CA CYS A 158 -11.76 -28.28 -26.57
C CYS A 158 -12.27 -26.84 -26.66
N LEU A 159 -11.42 -25.85 -26.34
CA LEU A 159 -11.78 -24.44 -26.42
C LEU A 159 -12.07 -24.00 -27.86
N VAL A 160 -11.26 -24.43 -28.83
CA VAL A 160 -11.49 -24.15 -30.25
C VAL A 160 -12.81 -24.76 -30.72
N GLN A 161 -13.13 -25.98 -30.29
CA GLN A 161 -14.39 -26.64 -30.62
C GLN A 161 -15.57 -25.90 -30.00
N CYS A 162 -15.59 -25.64 -28.69
CA CYS A 162 -16.71 -24.94 -28.02
C CYS A 162 -16.93 -23.51 -28.51
N SER A 163 -15.86 -22.78 -28.86
CA SER A 163 -15.97 -21.40 -29.36
C SER A 163 -16.68 -21.27 -30.71
N LYS A 164 -16.80 -22.38 -31.46
CA LYS A 164 -17.58 -22.44 -32.70
C LYS A 164 -19.08 -22.66 -32.45
N LEU A 165 -19.47 -23.03 -31.24
CA LEU A 165 -20.79 -23.58 -30.91
C LEU A 165 -21.63 -22.65 -30.06
N SER A 166 -21.01 -21.94 -29.12
CA SER A 166 -21.70 -20.99 -28.27
C SER A 166 -20.75 -19.93 -27.73
N THR A 167 -21.27 -18.71 -27.56
CA THR A 167 -20.59 -17.58 -26.91
C THR A 167 -21.24 -17.20 -25.57
N GLY A 168 -22.16 -18.05 -25.06
CA GLY A 168 -22.98 -17.82 -23.87
C GLY A 168 -22.57 -18.62 -22.62
N GLN A 169 -23.57 -19.10 -21.86
CA GLN A 169 -23.40 -19.76 -20.56
C GLN A 169 -22.59 -21.06 -20.60
N SER A 170 -22.63 -21.79 -21.72
CA SER A 170 -21.91 -23.07 -21.90
C SER A 170 -20.38 -22.88 -21.94
N LEU A 171 -19.89 -21.72 -22.35
CA LEU A 171 -18.47 -21.36 -22.27
C LEU A 171 -18.01 -21.15 -20.82
N LEU A 172 -18.89 -20.61 -19.96
CA LEU A 172 -18.62 -20.43 -18.54
C LEU A 172 -18.50 -21.79 -17.84
N LEU A 173 -19.40 -22.72 -18.14
CA LEU A 173 -19.33 -24.10 -17.63
C LEU A 173 -18.06 -24.82 -18.08
N LEU A 174 -17.64 -24.66 -19.34
CA LEU A 174 -16.38 -25.21 -19.84
C LEU A 174 -15.16 -24.65 -19.08
N VAL A 175 -15.12 -23.34 -18.85
CA VAL A 175 -14.06 -22.68 -18.07
C VAL A 175 -14.00 -23.24 -16.65
N GLN A 176 -15.15 -23.46 -16.01
CA GLN A 176 -15.22 -24.09 -14.68
C GLN A 176 -14.66 -25.52 -14.68
N THR A 177 -14.96 -26.31 -15.72
CA THR A 177 -14.38 -27.65 -15.91
C THR A 177 -12.85 -27.57 -16.03
N PHE A 178 -12.30 -26.63 -16.81
CA PHE A 178 -10.85 -26.44 -16.89
C PHE A 178 -10.23 -26.01 -15.55
N GLN A 179 -10.88 -25.11 -14.81
CA GLN A 179 -10.44 -24.72 -13.48
C GLN A 179 -10.38 -25.93 -12.53
N LYS A 180 -11.41 -26.78 -12.53
CA LYS A 180 -11.46 -28.03 -11.75
C LYS A 180 -10.25 -28.92 -12.07
N TYR A 181 -10.00 -29.23 -13.34
CA TYR A 181 -8.91 -30.14 -13.69
C TYR A 181 -7.51 -29.55 -13.57
N LEU A 182 -7.36 -28.22 -13.65
CA LEU A 182 -6.10 -27.57 -13.28
C LEU A 182 -5.80 -27.73 -11.77
N ARG A 183 -6.82 -27.67 -10.91
CA ARG A 183 -6.67 -27.92 -9.47
C ARG A 183 -6.38 -29.39 -9.19
N GLU A 184 -7.09 -30.30 -9.87
CA GLU A 184 -6.83 -31.75 -9.74
C GLU A 184 -5.42 -32.12 -10.21
N TYR A 185 -4.95 -31.57 -11.32
CA TYR A 185 -3.58 -31.73 -11.77
C TYR A 185 -2.58 -31.22 -10.73
N ALA A 186 -2.80 -30.02 -10.19
CA ALA A 186 -1.95 -29.46 -9.14
C ALA A 186 -1.90 -30.35 -7.89
N ASN A 187 -3.03 -30.85 -7.42
CA ASN A 187 -3.10 -31.62 -6.18
C ASN A 187 -2.67 -33.09 -6.34
N ARG A 188 -3.21 -33.79 -7.32
CA ARG A 188 -3.05 -35.25 -7.49
C ARG A 188 -1.71 -35.62 -8.15
N ILE A 189 -1.12 -34.72 -8.92
CA ILE A 189 0.12 -34.99 -9.65
C ILE A 189 1.28 -34.19 -9.06
N LEU A 190 1.14 -32.88 -8.86
CA LEU A 190 2.27 -32.07 -8.42
C LEU A 190 2.50 -32.17 -6.90
N THR A 191 1.48 -31.83 -6.10
CA THR A 191 1.59 -31.82 -4.63
C THR A 191 1.79 -33.23 -4.06
N ALA A 192 1.09 -34.24 -4.60
CA ALA A 192 1.20 -35.62 -4.15
C ALA A 192 2.61 -36.21 -4.30
N ASN A 193 3.41 -35.68 -5.24
CA ASN A 193 4.76 -36.13 -5.53
C ASN A 193 5.86 -35.21 -4.95
N LEU A 194 5.50 -34.14 -4.23
CA LEU A 194 6.48 -33.38 -3.46
C LEU A 194 6.98 -34.22 -2.28
N PRO A 195 8.30 -34.25 -2.01
CA PRO A 195 8.83 -34.98 -0.87
C PRO A 195 8.27 -34.39 0.42
N LYS A 196 7.59 -35.20 1.21
CA LYS A 196 7.07 -34.80 2.53
C LYS A 196 8.25 -34.56 3.46
N THR A 197 8.31 -33.38 4.05
CA THR A 197 9.39 -32.79 4.87
C THR A 197 9.78 -33.56 6.14
N ASN A 198 9.24 -34.76 6.40
CA ASN A 198 9.34 -35.45 7.69
C ASN A 198 10.17 -36.75 7.69
N THR A 199 10.77 -37.19 6.59
CA THR A 199 11.67 -38.35 6.64
C THR A 199 13.08 -37.94 7.04
N THR A 200 13.43 -38.24 8.29
CA THR A 200 14.79 -38.28 8.84
C THR A 200 15.70 -39.12 7.93
N ALA A 201 16.44 -38.48 7.02
CA ALA A 201 17.40 -39.16 6.16
C ALA A 201 18.82 -38.68 6.48
N SER A 202 19.54 -39.53 7.19
CA SER A 202 20.91 -39.38 7.69
C SER A 202 22.01 -39.47 6.63
N SER A 203 21.73 -39.14 5.36
CA SER A 203 22.80 -39.15 4.33
C SER A 203 22.65 -38.05 3.29
N LEU A 204 23.75 -37.35 3.05
CA LEU A 204 23.95 -36.28 2.05
C LEU A 204 23.67 -36.75 0.59
N VAL A 205 23.44 -38.05 0.38
CA VAL A 205 23.31 -38.70 -0.93
C VAL A 205 21.86 -39.13 -1.21
N GLY A 206 21.06 -39.39 -0.17
CA GLY A 206 19.68 -39.87 -0.30
C GLY A 206 18.69 -38.76 -0.69
N THR A 207 18.74 -37.62 0.01
CA THR A 207 17.94 -36.42 -0.29
C THR A 207 18.32 -35.83 -1.64
N THR A 208 19.62 -35.72 -1.94
CA THR A 208 20.14 -35.17 -3.20
C THR A 208 19.79 -36.03 -4.42
N ARG A 209 19.57 -37.36 -4.28
CA ARG A 209 19.09 -38.22 -5.37
C ARG A 209 17.60 -38.07 -5.66
N ILE A 210 16.75 -38.04 -4.61
CA ILE A 210 15.31 -37.78 -4.74
C ILE A 210 15.07 -36.37 -5.32
N PHE A 211 15.95 -35.44 -4.94
CA PHE A 211 16.02 -34.08 -5.43
C PHE A 211 16.40 -33.99 -6.92
N ILE A 212 17.50 -34.61 -7.35
CA ILE A 212 17.95 -34.61 -8.76
C ILE A 212 16.96 -35.36 -9.68
N GLN A 213 16.27 -36.39 -9.17
CA GLN A 213 15.22 -37.08 -9.93
C GLN A 213 13.96 -36.23 -10.17
N ASN A 214 13.63 -35.29 -9.27
CA ASN A 214 12.44 -34.44 -9.36
C ASN A 214 12.73 -32.99 -9.83
N LEU A 215 13.99 -32.55 -9.76
CA LEU A 215 14.46 -31.22 -10.15
C LEU A 215 14.11 -30.81 -11.59
N PRO A 216 14.20 -31.70 -12.60
CA PRO A 216 13.90 -31.29 -13.96
C PRO A 216 12.38 -31.20 -14.27
N ASN A 217 11.52 -31.67 -13.37
CA ASN A 217 10.06 -31.50 -13.45
C ASN A 217 9.63 -30.06 -13.12
N ILE A 218 10.35 -29.39 -12.21
CA ILE A 218 9.98 -28.09 -11.65
C ILE A 218 10.11 -26.95 -12.69
N PRO A 219 11.22 -26.76 -13.46
CA PRO A 219 11.31 -25.77 -14.54
C PRO A 219 10.27 -25.94 -15.64
N SER A 220 9.93 -27.19 -15.92
CA SER A 220 8.92 -27.62 -16.88
C SER A 220 7.53 -27.13 -16.45
N MET A 221 7.16 -27.39 -15.20
CA MET A 221 5.91 -26.94 -14.55
C MET A 221 5.84 -25.41 -14.33
N LEU A 222 7.00 -24.79 -14.07
CA LEU A 222 7.17 -23.35 -13.91
C LEU A 222 6.91 -22.59 -15.22
N LYS A 223 7.47 -23.11 -16.33
CA LYS A 223 7.27 -22.58 -17.68
C LYS A 223 5.83 -22.82 -18.12
N GLU A 224 5.28 -23.99 -17.79
CA GLU A 224 3.92 -24.40 -18.08
C GLU A 224 2.87 -23.52 -17.38
N GLY A 225 2.99 -23.28 -16.07
CA GLY A 225 2.12 -22.37 -15.33
C GLY A 225 2.19 -20.92 -15.86
N GLU A 226 3.32 -20.53 -16.44
CA GLU A 226 3.50 -19.24 -17.10
C GLU A 226 2.92 -19.21 -18.54
N THR A 227 3.00 -20.30 -19.30
CA THR A 227 2.34 -20.43 -20.61
C THR A 227 0.83 -20.59 -20.51
N ILE A 228 0.30 -21.31 -19.52
CA ILE A 228 -1.14 -21.40 -19.21
C ILE A 228 -1.67 -20.02 -18.80
N ALA A 229 -0.90 -19.28 -17.99
CA ALA A 229 -1.25 -17.90 -17.62
C ALA A 229 -1.25 -16.95 -18.84
N LYS A 230 -0.30 -17.09 -19.78
CA LYS A 230 -0.19 -16.26 -21.00
C LYS A 230 -1.19 -16.63 -22.10
N LEU A 231 -1.54 -17.92 -22.27
CA LEU A 231 -2.51 -18.35 -23.29
C LEU A 231 -3.93 -17.85 -22.97
N ASN A 232 -4.27 -17.81 -21.67
CA ASN A 232 -5.55 -17.30 -21.17
C ASN A 232 -5.72 -15.79 -21.33
N GLU A 233 -4.64 -15.04 -21.58
CA GLU A 233 -4.71 -13.60 -21.84
C GLU A 233 -4.91 -13.37 -23.34
N SER A 234 -4.06 -13.93 -24.20
CA SER A 234 -4.06 -13.66 -25.65
C SER A 234 -5.24 -14.26 -26.44
N GLU A 235 -5.55 -15.56 -26.26
CA GLU A 235 -6.60 -16.22 -27.07
C GLU A 235 -8.01 -15.98 -26.52
N ILE A 236 -8.17 -15.88 -25.20
CA ILE A 236 -9.45 -15.54 -24.57
C ILE A 236 -9.73 -14.04 -24.74
N TYR A 237 -8.78 -13.09 -24.59
CA TYR A 237 -9.07 -11.68 -24.90
C TYR A 237 -9.36 -11.43 -26.38
N LYS A 238 -8.67 -12.09 -27.32
CA LYS A 238 -9.01 -12.02 -28.75
C LYS A 238 -10.44 -12.50 -29.04
N ARG A 239 -11.03 -13.32 -28.17
CA ARG A 239 -12.40 -13.84 -28.30
C ARG A 239 -13.40 -13.23 -27.29
N LYS A 240 -12.94 -12.48 -26.28
CA LYS A 240 -13.75 -11.71 -25.31
C LYS A 240 -14.59 -10.63 -25.99
N GLU A 241 -14.17 -10.13 -27.15
CA GLU A 241 -14.99 -9.19 -27.95
C GLU A 241 -16.29 -9.84 -28.51
N LYS A 242 -16.36 -11.17 -28.55
CA LYS A 242 -17.55 -11.93 -29.01
C LYS A 242 -18.42 -12.47 -27.87
N ILE A 243 -17.99 -12.32 -26.62
CA ILE A 243 -18.71 -12.80 -25.43
C ILE A 243 -19.53 -11.64 -24.85
N THR A 244 -20.75 -11.91 -24.39
CA THR A 244 -21.61 -10.89 -23.76
C THR A 244 -20.88 -10.18 -22.63
N LYS A 245 -20.88 -8.84 -22.65
CA LYS A 245 -20.11 -7.96 -21.74
C LYS A 245 -20.33 -8.25 -20.24
N SER A 246 -21.45 -8.90 -19.88
CA SER A 246 -21.82 -9.30 -18.51
C SER A 246 -21.16 -10.60 -18.00
N LEU A 247 -20.60 -11.44 -18.87
CA LEU A 247 -20.02 -12.75 -18.50
C LEU A 247 -18.48 -12.73 -18.47
N VAL A 248 -17.85 -11.71 -19.05
CA VAL A 248 -16.39 -11.58 -19.14
C VAL A 248 -15.75 -11.41 -17.75
N ASP A 249 -16.42 -10.72 -16.83
CA ASP A 249 -15.93 -10.47 -15.47
C ASP A 249 -15.96 -11.72 -14.59
N LYS A 250 -16.74 -12.76 -14.97
CA LYS A 250 -16.87 -14.02 -14.22
C LYS A 250 -15.80 -15.06 -14.57
N ILE A 251 -14.99 -14.83 -15.60
CA ILE A 251 -13.95 -15.76 -16.10
C ILE A 251 -12.57 -15.30 -15.60
N SER A 252 -12.10 -15.89 -14.49
CA SER A 252 -10.76 -15.63 -13.94
C SER A 252 -10.06 -16.92 -13.51
N PHE A 253 -8.79 -17.08 -13.91
CA PHE A 253 -7.92 -18.19 -13.49
C PHE A 253 -6.91 -17.80 -12.40
N GLU A 254 -7.20 -16.73 -11.64
CA GLU A 254 -6.27 -16.22 -10.64
C GLU A 254 -6.04 -17.19 -9.47
N SER A 255 -7.10 -17.86 -9.02
CA SER A 255 -7.03 -18.91 -7.99
C SER A 255 -6.07 -20.03 -8.38
N GLU A 256 -6.19 -20.56 -9.60
CA GLU A 256 -5.38 -21.67 -10.11
C GLU A 256 -3.92 -21.24 -10.24
N ARG A 257 -3.66 -20.04 -10.78
CA ARG A 257 -2.30 -19.49 -10.85
C ARG A 257 -1.64 -19.37 -9.48
N ASN A 258 -2.41 -19.01 -8.45
CA ASN A 258 -1.89 -18.90 -7.09
C ASN A 258 -1.52 -20.27 -6.50
N ILE A 259 -2.28 -21.33 -6.81
CA ILE A 259 -1.95 -22.72 -6.42
C ILE A 259 -0.61 -23.15 -7.04
N PHE A 260 -0.42 -22.96 -8.35
CA PHE A 260 0.86 -23.29 -8.98
C PHE A 260 2.02 -22.46 -8.39
N LYS A 261 1.84 -21.15 -8.18
CA LYS A 261 2.85 -20.32 -7.52
C LYS A 261 3.19 -20.80 -6.10
N ALA A 262 2.23 -21.33 -5.36
CA ALA A 262 2.46 -21.89 -4.03
C ALA A 262 3.32 -23.17 -4.10
N ILE A 263 2.98 -24.11 -5.00
CA ILE A 263 3.75 -25.34 -5.23
C ILE A 263 5.20 -25.03 -5.61
N ILE A 264 5.40 -24.01 -6.45
CA ILE A 264 6.72 -23.50 -6.85
C ILE A 264 7.50 -23.00 -5.64
N ALA A 265 6.86 -22.19 -4.79
CA ALA A 265 7.50 -21.65 -3.59
C ALA A 265 7.88 -22.76 -2.59
N GLU A 266 7.00 -23.74 -2.40
CA GLU A 266 7.24 -24.91 -1.56
C GLU A 266 8.40 -25.76 -2.10
N SER A 267 8.46 -25.97 -3.41
CA SER A 267 9.57 -26.67 -4.07
C SER A 267 10.90 -25.97 -3.83
N ILE A 268 10.95 -24.64 -4.02
CA ILE A 268 12.15 -23.83 -3.74
C ILE A 268 12.53 -23.93 -2.27
N GLN A 269 11.56 -23.90 -1.36
CA GLN A 269 11.80 -23.97 0.08
C GLN A 269 12.42 -25.30 0.51
N ILE A 270 12.02 -26.42 -0.10
CA ILE A 270 12.65 -27.73 0.14
C ILE A 270 14.13 -27.68 -0.28
N LEU A 271 14.45 -27.08 -1.43
CA LEU A 271 15.85 -26.94 -1.86
C LEU A 271 16.68 -26.08 -0.89
N ILE A 272 16.07 -25.03 -0.35
CA ILE A 272 16.71 -24.17 0.64
C ILE A 272 17.00 -24.98 1.90
N GLN A 273 16.03 -25.74 2.39
CA GLN A 273 16.16 -26.55 3.59
C GLN A 273 17.25 -27.62 3.45
N ASP A 274 17.35 -28.28 2.30
CA ASP A 274 18.40 -29.27 2.03
C ASP A 274 19.80 -28.65 2.07
N LEU A 275 19.99 -27.49 1.42
CA LEU A 275 21.26 -26.78 1.45
C LEU A 275 21.61 -26.27 2.84
N GLU A 276 20.62 -25.79 3.60
CA GLU A 276 20.82 -25.38 4.99
C GLU A 276 21.18 -26.57 5.89
N ASN A 277 20.52 -27.71 5.73
CA ASN A 277 20.82 -28.94 6.46
C ASN A 277 22.24 -29.45 6.17
N ALA A 278 22.71 -29.31 4.92
CA ALA A 278 24.09 -29.64 4.57
C ALA A 278 25.10 -28.76 5.32
N CYS A 279 24.78 -27.50 5.56
CA CYS A 279 25.63 -26.56 6.30
C CYS A 279 25.51 -26.68 7.84
N GLU A 280 24.47 -27.34 8.36
CA GLU A 280 24.16 -27.39 9.80
C GLU A 280 25.26 -28.07 10.63
N SER A 281 25.89 -29.11 10.09
CA SER A 281 26.98 -29.82 10.77
C SER A 281 28.19 -28.90 11.01
N ALA A 282 28.53 -28.07 10.03
CA ALA A 282 29.61 -27.07 10.13
C ALA A 282 29.23 -25.93 11.10
N LEU A 283 28.00 -25.44 11.06
CA LEU A 283 27.51 -24.43 12.02
C LEU A 283 27.47 -24.97 13.46
N THR A 284 27.17 -26.25 13.63
CA THR A 284 27.24 -26.91 14.95
C THR A 284 28.68 -27.05 15.41
N ALA A 285 29.61 -27.41 14.52
CA ALA A 285 31.04 -27.46 14.82
C ALA A 285 31.56 -26.10 15.29
N MET A 286 31.17 -25.01 14.63
CA MET A 286 31.50 -23.63 15.03
C MET A 286 31.14 -23.35 16.50
N THR A 287 29.96 -23.78 16.96
CA THR A 287 29.52 -23.54 18.35
C THR A 287 30.26 -24.38 19.39
N LYS A 288 30.87 -25.50 18.97
CA LYS A 288 31.64 -26.39 19.85
C LYS A 288 33.12 -26.02 19.95
N LEU A 289 33.60 -25.12 19.09
CA LEU A 289 34.98 -24.63 19.14
C LEU A 289 35.20 -23.82 20.42
N SER A 290 36.32 -24.10 21.08
CA SER A 290 36.78 -23.33 22.24
C SER A 290 37.40 -22.01 21.78
N TRP A 291 36.55 -21.02 21.52
CA TRP A 291 36.99 -19.70 21.04
C TRP A 291 37.87 -18.93 22.04
N GLN A 292 37.97 -19.38 23.30
CA GLN A 292 38.86 -18.78 24.30
C GLN A 292 40.32 -19.23 24.20
N THR A 293 40.57 -20.42 23.63
CA THR A 293 41.91 -21.02 23.58
C THR A 293 42.67 -20.66 22.32
N ILE A 294 42.10 -19.80 21.48
CA ILE A 294 42.74 -19.34 20.24
C ILE A 294 43.69 -18.18 20.59
N GLU A 295 44.98 -18.40 20.37
CA GLU A 295 46.06 -17.45 20.70
C GLU A 295 46.59 -16.70 19.47
N THR A 296 46.34 -17.19 18.26
CA THR A 296 46.77 -16.54 17.02
C THR A 296 45.65 -16.55 15.98
N VAL A 297 45.50 -15.43 15.26
CA VAL A 297 44.64 -15.36 14.07
C VAL A 297 45.35 -16.12 12.94
N GLY A 298 44.66 -17.09 12.36
CA GLY A 298 45.17 -17.92 11.27
C GLY A 298 44.38 -17.69 9.98
N ASP A 299 44.53 -18.64 9.06
CA ASP A 299 43.70 -18.70 7.86
C ASP A 299 42.24 -19.03 8.19
N GLN A 300 41.40 -19.07 7.15
CA GLN A 300 39.97 -19.37 7.26
C GLN A 300 39.71 -20.68 8.05
N SER A 301 38.77 -20.63 8.99
CA SER A 301 38.39 -21.78 9.83
C SER A 301 37.79 -22.94 9.03
N LEU A 302 37.99 -24.17 9.52
CA LEU A 302 37.51 -25.41 8.86
C LEU A 302 36.00 -25.44 8.61
N TYR A 303 35.19 -24.89 9.52
CA TYR A 303 33.74 -24.84 9.34
C TYR A 303 33.34 -23.97 8.14
N VAL A 304 34.04 -22.85 7.92
CA VAL A 304 33.81 -21.97 6.76
C VAL A 304 34.21 -22.69 5.48
N THR A 305 35.34 -23.39 5.48
CA THR A 305 35.79 -24.18 4.32
C THR A 305 34.79 -25.26 3.95
N THR A 306 34.22 -25.93 4.95
CA THR A 306 33.18 -26.95 4.77
C THR A 306 31.91 -26.35 4.16
N ILE A 307 31.44 -25.20 4.69
CA ILE A 307 30.27 -24.48 4.15
C ILE A 307 30.52 -24.05 2.69
N ILE A 308 31.67 -23.45 2.40
CA ILE A 308 32.02 -23.00 1.06
C ILE A 308 32.05 -24.17 0.08
N ASN A 309 32.58 -25.34 0.49
CA ASN A 309 32.60 -26.52 -0.35
C ASN A 309 31.18 -27.02 -0.64
N HIS A 310 30.29 -27.10 0.36
CA HIS A 310 28.89 -27.45 0.14
C HIS A 310 28.18 -26.49 -0.83
N LEU A 311 28.40 -25.18 -0.67
CA LEU A 311 27.85 -24.17 -1.60
C LEU A 311 28.38 -24.35 -3.03
N LYS A 312 29.69 -24.58 -3.19
CA LYS A 312 30.34 -24.77 -4.49
C LYS A 312 29.93 -26.07 -5.18
N THR A 313 29.58 -27.12 -4.45
CA THR A 313 29.11 -28.39 -5.02
C THR A 313 27.62 -28.34 -5.38
N ILE A 314 26.78 -27.79 -4.51
CA ILE A 314 25.31 -27.86 -4.66
C ILE A 314 24.75 -26.74 -5.54
N ALA A 315 25.25 -25.50 -5.40
CA ALA A 315 24.67 -24.35 -6.10
C ALA A 315 24.77 -24.45 -7.64
N PRO A 316 25.89 -24.91 -8.25
CA PRO A 316 25.96 -25.09 -9.70
C PRO A 316 25.02 -26.17 -10.24
N VAL A 317 24.82 -27.27 -9.48
CA VAL A 317 23.86 -28.32 -9.85
C VAL A 317 22.46 -27.74 -9.92
N ILE A 318 22.02 -27.04 -8.88
CA ILE A 318 20.70 -26.37 -8.86
C ILE A 318 20.58 -25.37 -10.01
N ARG A 319 21.62 -24.59 -10.29
CA ARG A 319 21.62 -23.62 -11.40
C ARG A 319 21.41 -24.30 -12.75
N ASN A 320 22.13 -25.38 -13.02
CA ASN A 320 22.07 -26.07 -14.32
C ASN A 320 20.67 -26.66 -14.55
N HIS A 321 20.07 -27.24 -13.52
CA HIS A 321 18.69 -27.75 -13.61
C HIS A 321 17.63 -26.63 -13.73
N LEU A 322 17.87 -25.45 -13.15
CA LEU A 322 16.99 -24.28 -13.29
C LEU A 322 17.35 -23.37 -14.49
N GLY A 323 18.19 -23.84 -15.41
CA GLY A 323 18.81 -23.03 -16.47
C GLY A 323 17.81 -22.33 -17.40
N SER A 324 16.65 -22.96 -17.65
CA SER A 324 15.59 -22.41 -18.52
C SER A 324 14.86 -21.20 -17.93
N SER A 325 14.96 -20.97 -16.61
CA SER A 325 14.26 -19.89 -15.94
C SER A 325 15.06 -19.33 -14.77
N ARG A 326 16.09 -18.54 -15.12
CA ARG A 326 17.02 -17.85 -14.20
C ARG A 326 16.34 -17.13 -13.03
N LYS A 327 15.10 -16.65 -13.20
CA LYS A 327 14.34 -15.97 -12.13
C LYS A 327 14.16 -16.83 -10.88
N TYR A 328 13.96 -18.15 -11.01
CA TYR A 328 13.75 -19.03 -9.88
C TYR A 328 15.05 -19.40 -9.18
N PHE A 329 16.15 -19.54 -9.93
CA PHE A 329 17.47 -19.70 -9.33
C PHE A 329 17.87 -18.47 -8.50
N ILE A 330 17.61 -17.26 -9.01
CA ILE A 330 17.84 -16.02 -8.24
C ILE A 330 16.93 -15.95 -7.01
N GLN A 331 15.67 -16.37 -7.11
CA GLN A 331 14.75 -16.45 -5.97
C GLN A 331 15.27 -17.43 -4.92
N PHE A 332 15.71 -18.63 -5.33
CA PHE A 332 16.37 -19.61 -4.47
C PHE A 332 17.56 -19.00 -3.73
N CYS A 333 18.53 -18.41 -4.45
CA CYS A 333 19.70 -17.79 -3.82
C CYS A 333 19.28 -16.70 -2.83
N THR A 334 18.34 -15.83 -3.20
CA THR A 334 17.92 -14.71 -2.34
C THR A 334 17.29 -15.19 -1.05
N THR A 335 16.36 -16.14 -1.12
CA THR A 335 15.67 -16.67 0.06
C THR A 335 16.60 -17.54 0.90
N PHE A 336 17.45 -18.37 0.27
CA PHE A 336 18.48 -19.14 0.98
C PHE A 336 19.38 -18.23 1.80
N VAL A 337 19.95 -17.19 1.18
CA VAL A 337 20.91 -16.34 1.87
C VAL A 337 20.25 -15.54 3.01
N ASP A 338 19.02 -15.05 2.83
CA ASP A 338 18.29 -14.37 3.92
C ASP A 338 18.02 -15.31 5.11
N SER A 339 17.65 -16.56 4.85
CA SER A 339 17.40 -17.57 5.90
C SER A 339 18.70 -18.06 6.55
N PHE A 340 19.71 -18.38 5.75
CA PHE A 340 21.02 -18.86 6.19
C PHE A 340 21.74 -17.84 7.07
N ILE A 341 21.75 -16.54 6.71
CA ILE A 341 22.42 -15.52 7.53
C ILE A 341 21.74 -15.39 8.90
N LYS A 342 20.41 -15.51 8.98
CA LYS A 342 19.69 -15.51 10.26
C LYS A 342 20.08 -16.71 11.11
N LYS A 343 20.18 -17.91 10.51
CA LYS A 343 20.70 -19.11 11.19
C LYS A 343 22.13 -18.91 11.66
N PHE A 344 23.01 -18.40 10.81
CA PHE A 344 24.41 -18.10 11.15
C PHE A 344 24.51 -17.14 12.36
N ILE A 345 23.76 -16.03 12.37
CA ILE A 345 23.73 -15.08 13.51
C ILE A 345 23.23 -15.78 14.80
N ASN A 346 22.27 -16.70 14.70
CA ASN A 346 21.81 -17.46 15.87
C ASN A 346 22.88 -18.41 16.41
N HIS A 347 23.69 -19.04 15.55
CA HIS A 347 24.85 -19.84 15.97
C HIS A 347 25.99 -18.96 16.51
N LEU A 348 26.19 -17.77 15.94
CA LEU A 348 27.15 -16.78 16.42
C LEU A 348 26.89 -16.40 17.88
N TYR A 349 25.63 -16.13 18.26
CA TYR A 349 25.26 -15.87 19.66
C TYR A 349 25.48 -17.05 20.62
N ARG A 350 25.61 -18.27 20.08
CA ARG A 350 25.92 -19.49 20.87
C ARG A 350 27.42 -19.74 21.01
N CYS A 351 28.24 -19.06 20.22
CA CYS A 351 29.70 -19.07 20.39
C CYS A 351 30.01 -18.23 21.63
N LYS A 352 30.06 -18.88 22.79
CA LYS A 352 30.35 -18.23 24.05
C LYS A 352 31.09 -19.17 24.99
N PRO A 353 32.06 -18.67 25.76
CA PRO A 353 32.70 -17.34 25.66
C PRO A 353 33.73 -17.23 24.51
N ILE A 354 33.99 -16.02 24.01
CA ILE A 354 34.97 -15.69 22.94
C ILE A 354 35.99 -14.68 23.48
N ASN A 355 37.29 -14.91 23.29
CA ASN A 355 38.35 -13.94 23.60
C ASN A 355 38.54 -12.93 22.44
N ILE A 356 39.45 -11.95 22.57
CA ILE A 356 39.66 -10.92 21.53
C ILE A 356 40.15 -11.55 20.21
N ILE A 357 41.15 -12.42 20.28
CA ILE A 357 41.79 -13.04 19.10
C ILE A 357 40.83 -13.98 18.36
N GLY A 358 40.04 -14.75 19.10
CA GLY A 358 38.95 -15.58 18.57
C GLY A 358 37.85 -14.74 17.94
N ALA A 359 37.51 -13.57 18.50
CA ALA A 359 36.56 -12.66 17.89
C ALA A 359 37.10 -12.06 16.57
N GLU A 360 38.40 -11.79 16.47
CA GLU A 360 39.07 -11.38 15.22
C GLU A 360 39.01 -12.50 14.17
N GLN A 361 39.28 -13.75 14.56
CA GLN A 361 39.18 -14.91 13.67
C GLN A 361 37.74 -15.10 13.13
N VAL A 362 36.73 -15.05 14.02
CA VAL A 362 35.33 -15.18 13.59
C VAL A 362 34.90 -14.00 12.71
N LEU A 363 35.47 -12.81 12.90
CA LEU A 363 35.22 -11.66 12.04
C LEU A 363 35.78 -11.87 10.63
N LEU A 364 37.00 -12.42 10.51
CA LEU A 364 37.58 -12.81 9.21
C LEU A 364 36.74 -13.89 8.53
N ASP A 365 36.36 -14.93 9.26
CA ASP A 365 35.48 -15.99 8.77
C ASP A 365 34.14 -15.45 8.26
N THR A 366 33.55 -14.50 8.99
CA THR A 366 32.31 -13.82 8.62
C THR A 366 32.47 -13.04 7.31
N HIS A 367 33.61 -12.38 7.12
CA HIS A 367 33.93 -11.67 5.88
C HIS A 367 34.14 -12.64 4.70
N SER A 368 34.81 -13.77 4.93
CA SER A 368 34.98 -14.83 3.91
C SER A 368 33.64 -15.40 3.47
N LEU A 369 32.75 -15.71 4.41
CA LEU A 369 31.37 -16.14 4.10
C LEU A 369 30.60 -15.07 3.32
N LYS A 370 30.70 -13.79 3.71
CA LYS A 370 30.05 -12.68 3.02
C LYS A 370 30.47 -12.59 1.55
N THR A 371 31.76 -12.74 1.27
CA THR A 371 32.30 -12.72 -0.10
C THR A 371 31.72 -13.86 -0.93
N VAL A 372 31.74 -15.10 -0.41
CA VAL A 372 31.21 -16.26 -1.15
C VAL A 372 29.68 -16.17 -1.34
N LEU A 373 28.94 -15.68 -0.35
CA LEU A 373 27.49 -15.50 -0.47
C LEU A 373 27.13 -14.43 -1.52
N LEU A 374 27.93 -13.36 -1.66
CA LEU A 374 27.76 -12.37 -2.73
C LEU A 374 27.96 -12.98 -4.12
N ASP A 375 28.91 -13.90 -4.24
CA ASP A 375 29.23 -14.59 -5.49
C ASP A 375 28.37 -15.83 -5.75
N LEU A 376 27.50 -16.23 -4.81
CA LEU A 376 26.66 -17.44 -4.89
C LEU A 376 25.94 -17.60 -6.25
N PRO A 377 25.30 -16.57 -6.83
CA PRO A 377 24.62 -16.71 -8.12
C PRO A 377 25.57 -16.95 -9.31
N SER A 378 26.85 -16.63 -9.15
CA SER A 378 27.89 -16.65 -10.17
C SER A 378 28.99 -17.70 -9.95
N ILE A 379 28.93 -18.50 -8.88
CA ILE A 379 29.92 -19.55 -8.60
C ILE A 379 30.10 -20.46 -9.82
N ASN A 380 31.34 -20.62 -10.31
CA ASN A 380 31.68 -21.45 -11.47
C ASN A 380 31.00 -21.04 -12.80
N LEU A 381 30.64 -19.76 -13.00
CA LEU A 381 30.30 -19.23 -14.32
C LEU A 381 31.57 -18.74 -15.04
N THR A 382 31.72 -19.09 -16.31
CA THR A 382 32.78 -18.56 -17.19
C THR A 382 32.55 -17.10 -17.57
N VAL A 383 31.28 -16.64 -17.58
CA VAL A 383 30.89 -15.26 -17.86
C VAL A 383 30.46 -14.56 -16.57
N SER A 384 31.26 -13.59 -16.11
CA SER A 384 30.94 -12.80 -14.92
C SER A 384 29.72 -11.90 -15.16
N ARG A 385 28.59 -12.25 -14.53
CA ARG A 385 27.37 -11.43 -14.51
C ARG A 385 27.16 -10.88 -13.11
N LYS A 386 26.99 -9.57 -13.00
CA LYS A 386 26.74 -8.91 -11.70
C LYS A 386 25.44 -9.44 -11.08
N PRO A 387 25.43 -9.77 -9.77
CA PRO A 387 24.23 -10.22 -9.07
C PRO A 387 23.17 -9.11 -9.00
N PRO A 388 21.88 -9.46 -8.84
CA PRO A 388 20.80 -8.48 -8.70
C PRO A 388 21.01 -7.55 -7.50
N GLN A 389 20.71 -6.26 -7.65
CA GLN A 389 20.90 -5.27 -6.58
C GLN A 389 20.16 -5.61 -5.28
N ASN A 390 18.95 -6.17 -5.37
CA ASN A 390 18.19 -6.56 -4.17
C ASN A 390 18.88 -7.71 -3.41
N PHE A 391 19.46 -8.68 -4.12
CA PHE A 391 20.21 -9.79 -3.53
C PHE A 391 21.43 -9.26 -2.77
N THR A 392 22.24 -8.42 -3.42
CA THR A 392 23.42 -7.78 -2.81
C THR A 392 23.04 -6.95 -1.58
N LYS A 393 21.95 -6.18 -1.62
CA LYS A 393 21.50 -5.36 -0.48
C LYS A 393 21.13 -6.19 0.75
N ILE A 394 20.47 -7.33 0.57
CA ILE A 394 20.08 -8.22 1.68
C ILE A 394 21.33 -8.75 2.38
N ILE A 395 22.31 -9.21 1.60
CA ILE A 395 23.59 -9.73 2.12
C ILE A 395 24.34 -8.64 2.87
N LEU A 396 24.54 -7.48 2.24
CA LEU A 396 25.24 -6.37 2.86
C LEU A 396 24.55 -5.96 4.16
N LYS A 397 23.23 -5.83 4.20
CA LYS A 397 22.50 -5.46 5.42
C LYS A 397 22.67 -6.50 6.53
N ASN A 398 22.43 -7.78 6.24
CA ASN A 398 22.38 -8.82 7.28
C ASN A 398 23.78 -9.28 7.70
N MET A 399 24.74 -9.44 6.79
CA MET A 399 26.13 -9.77 7.14
C MET A 399 26.83 -8.62 7.86
N THR A 400 26.56 -7.36 7.50
CA THR A 400 27.10 -6.21 8.26
C THR A 400 26.59 -6.24 9.70
N ARG A 401 25.35 -6.69 9.97
CA ARG A 401 24.87 -6.88 11.34
C ARG A 401 25.72 -7.92 12.09
N ALA A 402 26.08 -9.05 11.46
CA ALA A 402 26.98 -10.04 12.06
C ALA A 402 28.38 -9.46 12.35
N GLU A 403 28.95 -8.70 11.40
CA GLU A 403 30.23 -7.99 11.58
C GLU A 403 30.16 -6.97 12.73
N MET A 404 29.07 -6.20 12.84
CA MET A 404 28.90 -5.22 13.92
C MET A 404 28.78 -5.89 15.30
N ILE A 405 28.08 -7.03 15.40
CA ILE A 405 28.02 -7.82 16.64
C ILE A 405 29.44 -8.18 17.10
N LEU A 406 30.28 -8.70 16.19
CA LEU A 406 31.67 -9.06 16.49
C LEU A 406 32.54 -7.85 16.83
N LYS A 407 32.36 -6.72 16.13
CA LYS A 407 33.06 -5.46 16.46
C LYS A 407 32.71 -4.94 17.86
N VAL A 408 31.47 -5.12 18.31
CA VAL A 408 31.10 -4.82 19.70
C VAL A 408 31.84 -5.74 20.68
N VAL A 409 31.91 -7.06 20.39
CA VAL A 409 32.66 -8.01 21.23
C VAL A 409 34.14 -7.63 21.34
N LEU A 410 34.74 -7.14 20.25
CA LEU A 410 36.13 -6.64 20.20
C LEU A 410 36.34 -5.33 20.97
N THR A 411 35.29 -4.55 21.20
CA THR A 411 35.42 -3.25 21.89
C THR A 411 35.81 -3.46 23.36
N PRO A 412 36.86 -2.80 23.88
CA PRO A 412 37.24 -2.89 25.29
C PRO A 412 36.08 -2.52 26.23
N ASN A 413 35.91 -3.26 27.33
CA ASN A 413 34.86 -3.03 28.32
C ASN A 413 35.34 -2.33 29.60
N ASP A 414 36.63 -1.96 29.69
CA ASP A 414 37.22 -1.28 30.86
C ASP A 414 36.42 -0.04 31.29
N PHE A 415 35.89 0.68 30.29
CA PHE A 415 35.03 1.84 30.50
C PHE A 415 33.59 1.53 30.07
N ALA A 416 32.76 1.11 31.03
CA ALA A 416 31.35 0.78 30.85
C ALA A 416 30.56 1.81 30.00
N ARG A 417 30.80 3.11 30.21
CA ARG A 417 30.13 4.18 29.46
C ARG A 417 30.52 4.19 27.98
N GLN A 418 31.81 4.05 27.69
CA GLN A 418 32.31 4.08 26.31
C GLN A 418 31.86 2.83 25.57
N PHE A 419 31.92 1.67 26.23
CA PHE A 419 31.43 0.41 25.68
C PHE A 419 29.95 0.46 25.28
N VAL A 420 29.08 0.95 26.17
CA VAL A 420 27.64 1.10 25.90
C VAL A 420 27.37 2.08 24.76
N LYS A 421 28.12 3.20 24.69
CA LYS A 421 28.00 4.16 23.58
C LYS A 421 28.44 3.55 22.25
N SER A 422 29.55 2.82 22.22
CA SER A 422 30.01 2.10 21.03
C SER A 422 29.02 1.03 20.58
N TYR A 423 28.40 0.30 21.52
CA TYR A 423 27.31 -0.64 21.21
C TYR A 423 26.13 0.08 20.53
N LEU A 424 25.62 1.15 21.13
CA LEU A 424 24.51 1.92 20.57
C LEU A 424 24.86 2.46 19.18
N GLN A 425 26.07 3.00 18.99
CA GLN A 425 26.51 3.52 17.70
C GLN A 425 26.62 2.43 16.61
N LEU A 426 27.19 1.27 16.93
CA LEU A 426 27.39 0.17 15.98
C LEU A 426 26.08 -0.56 15.64
N MET A 427 25.11 -0.56 16.56
CA MET A 427 23.82 -1.25 16.42
C MET A 427 22.68 -0.32 15.98
N ASN A 428 22.98 0.83 15.36
CA ASN A 428 21.98 1.81 14.89
C ASN A 428 21.02 2.31 15.99
N ASN A 429 21.57 2.56 17.19
CA ASN A 429 20.85 2.99 18.39
C ASN A 429 19.75 2.00 18.86
N ASP A 430 19.91 0.71 18.59
CA ASP A 430 19.01 -0.34 19.07
C ASP A 430 19.21 -0.57 20.58
N GLY A 431 18.23 -0.15 21.39
CA GLY A 431 18.20 -0.32 22.83
C GLY A 431 17.73 -1.70 23.31
N ASP A 432 17.65 -2.72 22.44
CA ASP A 432 17.18 -4.05 22.83
C ASP A 432 18.10 -4.72 23.87
N ILE A 433 17.52 -4.95 25.06
CA ILE A 433 18.20 -5.56 26.20
C ILE A 433 18.53 -7.04 25.91
N SER A 434 17.68 -7.75 25.16
CA SER A 434 17.89 -9.17 24.85
C SER A 434 19.12 -9.38 23.95
N SER A 435 19.21 -8.58 22.89
CA SER A 435 20.38 -8.59 22.00
C SER A 435 21.66 -8.16 22.71
N PHE A 436 21.60 -7.14 23.57
CA PHE A 436 22.76 -6.72 24.36
C PHE A 436 23.22 -7.81 25.34
N GLN A 437 22.29 -8.47 26.05
CA GLN A 437 22.60 -9.57 26.95
C GLN A 437 23.34 -10.71 26.23
N LYS A 438 22.90 -11.09 25.02
CA LYS A 438 23.57 -12.13 24.22
C LYS A 438 25.02 -11.75 23.88
N ILE A 439 25.31 -10.48 23.64
CA ILE A 439 26.66 -9.99 23.34
C ILE A 439 27.54 -10.00 24.59
N LEU A 440 26.99 -9.61 25.75
CA LEU A 440 27.70 -9.70 27.04
C LEU A 440 28.07 -11.16 27.36
N ASP A 441 27.13 -12.08 27.12
CA ASP A 441 27.33 -13.53 27.25
C ASP A 441 28.44 -14.03 26.30
N MET A 442 28.46 -13.58 25.04
CA MET A 442 29.52 -13.92 24.07
C MET A 442 30.90 -13.46 24.54
N LYS A 443 31.01 -12.24 25.08
CA LYS A 443 32.26 -11.69 25.63
C LYS A 443 32.71 -12.39 26.92
N GLY A 444 31.81 -13.15 27.57
CA GLY A 444 32.12 -13.91 28.79
C GLY A 444 32.16 -13.07 30.07
N ILE A 445 31.47 -11.92 30.10
CA ILE A 445 31.42 -11.03 31.27
C ILE A 445 30.66 -11.72 32.42
N ARG A 446 31.31 -11.85 33.59
CA ARG A 446 30.74 -12.54 34.78
C ARG A 446 29.98 -11.57 35.69
N ARG A 447 28.98 -12.08 36.41
CA ARG A 447 28.16 -11.27 37.37
C ARG A 447 29.02 -10.65 38.48
N PRO A 448 28.75 -9.41 38.96
CA PRO A 448 27.56 -8.58 38.74
C PRO A 448 27.64 -7.53 37.60
N GLU A 449 28.77 -7.46 36.89
CA GLU A 449 29.06 -6.47 35.85
C GLU A 449 28.00 -6.34 34.72
N PRO A 450 27.33 -7.42 34.25
CA PRO A 450 26.28 -7.32 33.23
C PRO A 450 25.06 -6.50 33.67
N ALA A 451 24.67 -6.58 34.96
CA ALA A 451 23.52 -5.84 35.46
C ALA A 451 23.78 -4.33 35.43
N HIS A 452 25.01 -3.92 35.78
CA HIS A 452 25.44 -2.53 35.70
C HIS A 452 25.47 -2.01 34.26
N LEU A 453 25.99 -2.81 33.32
CA LEU A 453 26.03 -2.46 31.90
C LEU A 453 24.62 -2.33 31.28
N ILE A 454 23.69 -3.20 31.64
CA ILE A 454 22.28 -3.12 31.18
C ILE A 454 21.61 -1.87 31.74
N GLU A 455 21.81 -1.55 33.02
CA GLU A 455 21.27 -0.33 33.60
C GLU A 455 21.85 0.91 32.90
N ARG A 456 23.15 0.90 32.61
CA ARG A 456 23.81 1.97 31.85
C ARG A 456 23.25 2.10 30.44
N LEU A 457 23.01 0.98 29.75
CA LEU A 457 22.37 0.96 28.42
C LEU A 457 21.02 1.67 28.46
N LYS A 458 20.16 1.34 29.44
CA LYS A 458 18.85 2.00 29.61
C LYS A 458 18.99 3.52 29.76
N ARG A 459 19.94 3.98 30.58
CA ARG A 459 20.18 5.42 30.82
C ARG A 459 20.69 6.14 29.57
N GLU A 460 21.70 5.59 28.88
CA GLU A 460 22.28 6.23 27.70
C GLU A 460 21.29 6.21 26.51
N HIS A 461 20.56 5.11 26.30
CA HIS A 461 19.50 5.03 25.29
C HIS A 461 18.36 6.02 25.56
N ALA A 462 17.91 6.16 26.82
CA ALA A 462 16.94 7.19 27.20
C ALA A 462 17.47 8.62 26.94
N THR A 463 18.76 8.85 27.15
CA THR A 463 19.41 10.15 26.88
C THR A 463 19.40 10.46 25.38
N ILE A 464 19.73 9.47 24.53
CA ILE A 464 19.68 9.62 23.07
C ILE A 464 18.25 9.94 22.62
N ILE A 465 17.25 9.21 23.10
CA ILE A 465 15.83 9.48 22.81
C ILE A 465 15.45 10.90 23.23
N ALA A 466 15.81 11.33 24.43
CA ALA A 466 15.53 12.67 24.93
C ALA A 466 16.19 13.75 24.05
N SER A 467 17.43 13.53 23.60
CA SER A 467 18.13 14.46 22.70
C SER A 467 17.46 14.59 21.33
N HIS A 468 17.03 13.47 20.73
CA HIS A 468 16.27 13.50 19.48
C HIS A 468 14.92 14.17 19.65
N GLN A 469 14.25 13.93 20.78
CA GLN A 469 13.00 14.60 21.09
C GLN A 469 13.20 16.12 21.25
N GLN A 470 14.25 16.55 21.93
CA GLN A 470 14.59 17.97 22.08
C GLN A 470 14.87 18.62 20.71
N GLN A 471 15.61 17.94 19.83
CA GLN A 471 15.82 18.40 18.45
C GLN A 471 14.48 18.58 17.73
N ILE A 472 13.58 17.59 17.76
CA ILE A 472 12.27 17.70 17.12
C ILE A 472 11.49 18.90 17.69
N GLN A 473 11.48 19.09 19.01
CA GLN A 473 10.83 20.24 19.65
C GLN A 473 11.40 21.58 19.16
N GLN A 474 12.73 21.70 19.04
CA GLN A 474 13.38 22.89 18.50
C GLN A 474 12.95 23.16 17.05
N HIS A 475 12.90 22.12 16.20
CA HIS A 475 12.45 22.26 14.81
C HIS A 475 10.98 22.70 14.72
N ILE A 476 10.10 22.21 15.60
CA ILE A 476 8.69 22.63 15.66
C ILE A 476 8.59 24.12 16.02
N ILE A 477 9.34 24.55 17.04
CA ILE A 477 9.37 25.96 17.47
C ILE A 477 9.84 26.85 16.32
N ILE A 478 10.97 26.50 15.69
CA ILE A 478 11.53 27.26 14.56
C ILE A 478 10.52 27.31 13.41
N PHE A 479 9.89 26.18 13.06
CA PHE A 479 8.89 26.12 11.99
C PHE A 479 7.69 27.04 12.26
N ARG A 480 7.18 27.09 13.50
CA ARG A 480 6.05 27.96 13.86
C ARG A 480 6.42 29.43 13.89
N LEU A 481 7.62 29.77 14.35
CA LEU A 481 8.13 31.15 14.27
C LEU A 481 8.25 31.60 12.81
N ILE A 482 8.82 30.76 11.94
CA ILE A 482 8.90 31.03 10.50
C ILE A 482 7.50 31.19 9.89
N SER A 483 6.57 30.29 10.22
CA SER A 483 5.18 30.37 9.74
C SER A 483 4.51 31.69 10.12
N TRP A 484 4.71 32.14 11.36
CA TRP A 484 4.22 33.43 11.85
C TRP A 484 4.81 34.61 11.05
N PHE A 485 6.11 34.62 10.74
CA PHE A 485 6.73 35.66 9.93
C PHE A 485 6.26 35.69 8.47
N ILE A 486 5.89 34.54 7.90
CA ILE A 486 5.46 34.41 6.51
C ILE A 486 4.03 34.90 6.31
N ILE A 487 3.15 34.76 7.31
CA ILE A 487 1.73 35.11 7.18
C ILE A 487 1.55 36.63 7.07
N ARG A 488 1.05 37.08 5.91
CA ARG A 488 0.82 38.51 5.57
C ARG A 488 -0.57 38.80 5.00
N THR A 489 -1.47 37.83 5.00
CA THR A 489 -2.74 37.87 4.26
C THR A 489 -3.97 37.92 5.17
N TYR A 490 -5.09 38.42 4.65
CA TYR A 490 -6.38 38.46 5.36
C TYR A 490 -7.15 37.14 5.16
N PHE A 491 -7.61 36.52 6.24
CA PHE A 491 -8.31 35.24 6.21
C PHE A 491 -9.54 35.24 7.11
N ILE A 492 -10.65 34.67 6.60
CA ILE A 492 -11.97 34.55 7.24
C ILE A 492 -12.45 35.88 7.83
N ALA A 493 -13.12 36.67 6.99
CA ALA A 493 -13.67 37.97 7.39
C ALA A 493 -14.62 37.85 8.59
N ASP A 494 -15.52 36.86 8.57
CA ASP A 494 -16.53 36.68 9.61
C ASP A 494 -15.90 36.51 11.00
N GLU A 495 -14.88 35.65 11.13
CA GLU A 495 -14.17 35.49 12.40
C GLU A 495 -13.45 36.77 12.81
N TYR A 496 -12.97 37.56 11.83
CA TYR A 496 -12.32 38.81 12.14
C TYR A 496 -13.28 39.83 12.74
N TRP A 497 -14.44 40.01 12.11
CA TRP A 497 -15.46 40.96 12.54
C TRP A 497 -16.20 40.48 13.80
N GLN A 498 -16.42 39.18 13.95
CA GLN A 498 -17.06 38.61 15.14
C GLN A 498 -16.11 38.54 16.35
N THR A 499 -14.79 38.58 16.14
CA THR A 499 -13.82 38.40 17.22
C THR A 499 -12.96 39.64 17.47
N PHE A 500 -12.14 40.04 16.50
CA PHE A 500 -11.11 41.05 16.72
C PHE A 500 -11.68 42.46 16.81
N GLU A 501 -12.68 42.77 15.99
CA GLU A 501 -13.34 44.07 16.00
C GLU A 501 -14.10 44.27 17.33
N ILE A 502 -14.81 43.23 17.79
CA ILE A 502 -15.48 43.23 19.10
C ILE A 502 -14.46 43.29 20.25
N ALA A 503 -13.36 42.55 20.17
CA ALA A 503 -12.30 42.59 21.17
C ALA A 503 -11.64 43.97 21.24
N HIS A 504 -11.50 44.66 20.11
CA HIS A 504 -10.96 46.01 20.03
C HIS A 504 -11.94 47.02 20.66
N LEU A 505 -13.23 46.91 20.35
CA LEU A 505 -14.29 47.67 21.00
C LEU A 505 -14.29 47.49 22.52
N LEU A 506 -14.12 46.26 23.02
CA LEU A 506 -14.02 45.97 24.46
C LEU A 506 -12.73 46.53 25.09
N ALA A 507 -11.62 46.54 24.37
CA ALA A 507 -10.33 46.98 24.89
C ALA A 507 -10.20 48.50 24.95
N PHE A 508 -10.69 49.21 23.93
CA PHE A 508 -10.44 50.62 23.66
C PHE A 508 -11.69 51.51 23.69
N GLY A 509 -12.89 50.93 23.73
CA GLY A 509 -14.16 51.66 23.87
C GLY A 509 -14.73 52.27 22.58
N TYR A 510 -14.09 52.04 21.43
CA TYR A 510 -14.56 52.47 20.10
C TYR A 510 -14.36 51.35 19.08
N GLY A 511 -15.12 51.34 17.98
CA GLY A 511 -15.09 50.29 16.96
C GLY A 511 -16.49 49.92 16.46
N TYR A 512 -16.59 48.96 15.54
CA TYR A 512 -17.87 48.51 15.00
C TYR A 512 -18.43 47.30 15.76
N LYS A 513 -19.70 47.36 16.16
CA LYS A 513 -20.41 46.26 16.81
C LYS A 513 -21.35 45.59 15.82
N THR A 514 -21.03 44.37 15.40
CA THR A 514 -21.88 43.62 14.47
C THR A 514 -23.20 43.18 15.11
N TRP A 515 -24.20 42.92 14.28
CA TRP A 515 -25.57 42.64 14.69
C TRP A 515 -25.72 41.44 15.64
N GLU A 516 -24.85 40.43 15.54
CA GLU A 516 -24.90 39.22 16.39
C GLU A 516 -24.67 39.51 17.88
N TRP A 517 -24.08 40.68 18.19
CA TRP A 517 -23.76 41.13 19.54
C TRP A 517 -24.73 42.18 20.08
N LYS A 518 -25.70 42.65 19.27
CA LYS A 518 -26.74 43.58 19.73
C LYS A 518 -27.49 42.94 20.91
N SER A 519 -27.82 43.75 21.92
CA SER A 519 -28.32 43.27 23.23
C SER A 519 -29.66 42.53 23.15
N ASN A 520 -30.41 42.74 22.07
CA ASN A 520 -31.67 42.07 21.76
C ASN A 520 -31.50 40.68 21.14
N ILE A 521 -30.32 40.32 20.61
CA ILE A 521 -30.08 39.07 19.86
C ILE A 521 -29.02 38.18 20.53
N ALA A 522 -27.84 38.75 20.82
CA ALA A 522 -26.74 38.15 21.60
C ALA A 522 -26.52 36.62 21.43
N ILE A 523 -26.30 36.15 20.19
CA ILE A 523 -26.17 34.72 19.87
C ILE A 523 -24.75 34.14 20.03
N ARG A 524 -23.75 34.96 20.43
CA ARG A 524 -22.34 34.58 20.54
C ARG A 524 -21.80 34.79 21.96
N SER A 525 -20.81 34.00 22.37
CA SER A 525 -20.15 34.09 23.68
C SER A 525 -19.06 35.15 23.70
N TYR A 526 -19.14 36.09 24.66
CA TYR A 526 -18.12 37.14 24.85
C TYR A 526 -16.77 36.61 25.39
N LEU A 527 -16.68 35.34 25.81
CA LEU A 527 -15.47 34.79 26.43
C LEU A 527 -14.24 34.89 25.50
N TYR A 528 -14.38 34.52 24.22
CA TYR A 528 -13.26 34.51 23.29
C TYR A 528 -12.80 35.92 22.89
N PRO A 529 -13.70 36.87 22.51
CA PRO A 529 -13.32 38.27 22.33
C PRO A 529 -12.75 38.92 23.59
N PHE A 530 -13.22 38.55 24.78
CA PHE A 530 -12.66 39.05 26.04
C PHE A 530 -11.22 38.58 26.29
N ILE A 531 -10.91 37.32 26.00
CA ILE A 531 -9.51 36.84 26.07
C ILE A 531 -8.63 37.63 25.10
N ILE A 532 -9.11 37.92 23.90
CA ILE A 532 -8.37 38.70 22.90
C ILE A 532 -8.25 40.18 23.29
N SER A 533 -9.26 40.77 23.94
CA SER A 533 -9.19 42.15 24.42
C SER A 533 -8.13 42.32 25.52
N LEU A 534 -7.92 41.30 26.37
CA LEU A 534 -6.78 41.26 27.29
C LEU A 534 -5.45 41.15 26.54
N ILE A 535 -5.38 40.40 25.43
CA ILE A 535 -4.19 40.29 24.58
C ILE A 535 -3.89 41.61 23.84
N TYR A 536 -4.89 42.42 23.47
CA TYR A 536 -4.62 43.77 22.95
C TYR A 536 -3.87 44.65 23.95
N ARG A 537 -3.97 44.34 25.24
CA ARG A 537 -3.19 44.99 26.30
C ARG A 537 -1.81 44.33 26.52
N PHE A 538 -1.57 43.13 25.97
CA PHE A 538 -0.35 42.34 26.10
C PHE A 538 0.02 41.60 24.78
N LEU A 539 0.89 42.21 23.96
CA LEU A 539 1.65 41.71 22.78
C LEU A 539 1.13 40.49 21.97
N THR A 540 1.19 40.64 20.64
CA THR A 540 0.79 39.68 19.59
C THR A 540 1.50 38.30 19.58
N LEU A 541 2.47 38.06 20.46
CA LEU A 541 3.25 36.80 20.57
C LEU A 541 2.47 35.63 21.19
N PHE A 542 1.37 35.90 21.90
CA PHE A 542 0.62 34.91 22.67
C PHE A 542 0.06 33.76 21.81
N GLN A 543 -0.39 34.04 20.58
CA GLN A 543 -1.02 33.01 19.75
C GLN A 543 -0.03 32.01 19.16
N THR A 544 1.11 32.50 18.67
CA THR A 544 2.18 31.63 18.18
C THR A 544 2.67 30.71 19.30
N LEU A 545 2.73 31.23 20.54
CA LEU A 545 3.02 30.42 21.73
C LEU A 545 1.95 29.35 21.97
N LEU A 546 0.67 29.67 21.82
CA LEU A 546 -0.42 28.71 21.99
C LEU A 546 -0.39 27.59 20.94
N ALA A 547 -0.12 27.91 19.68
CA ALA A 547 0.07 26.92 18.62
C ALA A 547 1.28 26.01 18.89
N ILE A 548 2.40 26.58 19.36
CA ILE A 548 3.58 25.81 19.81
C ILE A 548 3.19 24.86 20.96
N ILE A 549 2.46 25.35 21.97
CA ILE A 549 1.99 24.52 23.09
C ILE A 549 1.13 23.36 22.56
N GLY A 550 0.19 23.63 21.66
CA GLY A 550 -0.64 22.60 21.04
C GLY A 550 0.17 21.50 20.35
N ASP A 551 1.16 21.88 19.53
CA ASP A 551 2.01 20.91 18.84
C ASP A 551 2.94 20.13 19.78
N LEU A 552 3.45 20.75 20.85
CA LEU A 552 4.26 20.08 21.87
C LEU A 552 3.43 19.06 22.68
N VAL A 553 2.20 19.43 23.04
CA VAL A 553 1.25 18.52 23.70
C VAL A 553 0.86 17.38 22.75
N TYR A 554 0.68 17.66 21.47
CA TYR A 554 0.43 16.65 20.44
C TYR A 554 1.60 15.67 20.30
N LEU A 555 2.83 16.16 20.28
CA LEU A 555 4.03 15.31 20.25
C LEU A 555 4.12 14.42 21.50
N LYS A 556 3.81 14.96 22.68
CA LYS A 556 3.72 14.18 23.93
C LYS A 556 2.62 13.12 23.85
N PHE A 557 1.46 13.46 23.28
CA PHE A 557 0.39 12.51 23.03
C PHE A 557 0.83 11.39 22.08
N LEU A 558 1.64 11.66 21.06
CA LEU A 558 2.10 10.64 20.11
C LEU A 558 3.27 9.79 20.61
N GLN A 559 3.89 10.11 21.75
CA GLN A 559 5.01 9.33 22.30
C GLN A 559 4.65 7.83 22.41
N GLY A 560 5.55 6.98 21.91
CA GLY A 560 5.38 5.52 21.85
C GLY A 560 4.68 4.99 20.60
N HIS A 561 4.16 5.85 19.70
CA HIS A 561 3.59 5.38 18.43
C HIS A 561 4.66 5.10 17.37
N LYS A 562 4.56 3.93 16.72
CA LYS A 562 5.47 3.49 15.64
C LYS A 562 5.50 4.45 14.44
N LEU A 563 4.39 5.14 14.16
CA LEU A 563 4.22 6.03 13.01
C LEU A 563 4.36 7.52 13.35
N ILE A 564 4.94 7.87 14.50
CA ILE A 564 5.06 9.26 14.95
C ILE A 564 5.66 10.18 13.86
N PHE A 565 6.68 9.72 13.14
CA PHE A 565 7.31 10.49 12.06
C PHE A 565 6.31 10.81 10.92
N LEU A 566 5.53 9.82 10.47
CA LEU A 566 4.60 10.02 9.36
C LEU A 566 3.42 10.93 9.76
N ILE A 567 2.93 10.78 10.99
CA ILE A 567 1.85 11.62 11.53
C ILE A 567 2.32 13.07 11.66
N LEU A 568 3.53 13.29 12.21
CA LEU A 568 4.10 14.62 12.31
C LEU A 568 4.39 15.21 10.93
N LEU A 569 4.89 14.40 9.99
CA LEU A 569 5.07 14.83 8.60
C LEU A 569 3.73 15.33 8.04
N CYS A 570 2.68 14.50 8.04
CA CYS A 570 1.37 14.90 7.52
C CYS A 570 0.81 16.18 8.18
N ARG A 571 0.99 16.32 9.51
CA ARG A 571 0.53 17.52 10.24
C ARG A 571 1.27 18.79 9.83
N PHE A 572 2.60 18.76 9.75
CA PHE A 572 3.40 19.94 9.41
C PHE A 572 3.44 20.25 7.92
N THR A 573 3.09 19.27 7.08
CA THR A 573 3.03 19.45 5.62
C THR A 573 1.65 19.83 5.14
N CYS A 574 0.62 19.71 5.97
CA CYS A 574 -0.70 20.18 5.60
C CYS A 574 -0.66 21.70 5.42
N TRP A 575 -0.90 22.16 4.20
CA TRP A 575 -0.84 23.59 3.87
C TRP A 575 -1.79 24.40 4.75
N TYR A 576 -2.97 23.84 5.07
CA TYR A 576 -3.98 24.49 5.89
C TYR A 576 -3.49 24.67 7.32
N THR A 577 -2.91 23.65 7.96
CA THR A 577 -2.39 23.78 9.34
C THR A 577 -1.18 24.71 9.42
N MET A 578 -0.39 24.82 8.35
CA MET A 578 0.69 25.81 8.26
C MET A 578 0.13 27.25 8.18
N TYR A 579 -0.92 27.43 7.39
CA TYR A 579 -1.56 28.72 7.12
C TYR A 579 -2.49 29.22 8.24
N SER A 580 -3.30 28.32 8.83
CA SER A 580 -4.34 28.65 9.80
C SER A 580 -3.80 28.67 11.22
N SER A 581 -2.99 27.68 11.63
CA SER A 581 -2.62 27.45 13.05
C SER A 581 -1.97 28.66 13.75
N PRO A 582 -1.08 29.46 13.11
CA PRO A 582 -0.51 30.64 13.76
C PRO A 582 -1.50 31.82 13.90
N ARG A 583 -2.68 31.75 13.27
CA ARG A 583 -3.71 32.80 13.31
C ARG A 583 -4.59 32.65 14.54
N LEU A 584 -5.11 33.79 15.00
CA LEU A 584 -6.08 33.92 16.10
C LEU A 584 -7.49 33.58 15.57
N ILE A 585 -7.69 32.32 15.23
CA ILE A 585 -8.95 31.73 14.73
C ILE A 585 -9.52 30.87 15.86
N ILE A 586 -10.83 30.96 16.10
CA ILE A 586 -11.48 30.25 17.21
C ILE A 586 -11.33 28.72 17.05
N ASN A 587 -11.35 28.23 15.82
CA ASN A 587 -11.17 26.82 15.46
C ASN A 587 -9.80 26.28 15.92
N ASN A 588 -8.74 27.10 15.91
CA ASN A 588 -7.42 26.66 16.36
C ASN A 588 -7.39 26.48 17.88
N LEU A 589 -8.07 27.35 18.62
CA LEU A 589 -8.17 27.22 20.07
C LEU A 589 -8.97 25.96 20.44
N GLU A 590 -10.06 25.69 19.72
CA GLU A 590 -10.83 24.45 19.80
C GLU A 590 -9.93 23.22 19.55
N GLU A 591 -9.12 23.22 18.49
CA GLU A 591 -8.16 22.15 18.20
C GLU A 591 -7.16 21.92 19.34
N ILE A 592 -6.58 22.99 19.90
CA ILE A 592 -5.57 22.91 20.96
C ILE A 592 -6.18 22.36 22.25
N LEU A 593 -7.36 22.84 22.66
CA LEU A 593 -8.08 22.34 23.83
C LEU A 593 -8.46 20.86 23.65
N PHE A 594 -8.87 20.49 22.44
CA PHE A 594 -9.16 19.09 22.10
C PHE A 594 -7.91 18.21 22.22
N ILE A 595 -6.75 18.63 21.69
CA ILE A 595 -5.48 17.90 21.82
C ILE A 595 -5.06 17.77 23.30
N CYS A 596 -5.20 18.84 24.09
CA CYS A 596 -4.91 18.84 25.52
C CYS A 596 -5.80 17.85 26.29
N SER A 597 -7.09 17.78 25.95
CA SER A 597 -8.01 16.78 26.52
C SER A 597 -7.58 15.34 26.18
N LEU A 598 -7.14 15.06 24.95
CA LEU A 598 -6.66 13.74 24.54
C LEU A 598 -5.35 13.35 25.24
N ALA A 599 -4.42 14.30 25.36
CA ALA A 599 -3.14 14.08 26.03
C ALA A 599 -3.32 13.76 27.53
N THR A 600 -4.26 14.42 28.19
CA THR A 600 -4.60 14.15 29.59
C THR A 600 -5.34 12.82 29.76
N ALA A 601 -6.21 12.46 28.82
CA ALA A 601 -6.91 11.18 28.79
C ALA A 601 -5.99 9.98 28.53
N LYS A 602 -4.92 10.13 27.72
CA LYS A 602 -3.96 9.04 27.44
C LYS A 602 -3.21 8.58 28.71
N ASN A 603 -2.84 9.52 29.57
CA ASN A 603 -1.98 9.25 30.73
C ASN A 603 -2.74 8.74 31.96
N HIS A 604 -4.06 8.90 32.01
CA HIS A 604 -4.87 8.51 33.18
C HIS A 604 -6.00 7.56 32.79
N ARG A 605 -6.09 6.44 33.51
CA ARG A 605 -7.20 5.47 33.40
C ARG A 605 -8.48 5.92 34.12
N SER A 606 -8.47 7.09 34.79
CA SER A 606 -9.58 7.56 35.62
C SER A 606 -10.39 8.64 34.92
N SER A 607 -11.71 8.46 34.90
CA SER A 607 -12.72 9.41 34.42
C SER A 607 -12.84 10.66 35.31
N SER A 608 -12.07 10.76 36.39
CA SER A 608 -12.11 11.86 37.37
C SER A 608 -11.05 12.95 37.17
N ASN A 609 -10.31 12.96 36.05
CA ASN A 609 -9.26 13.96 35.84
C ASN A 609 -9.88 15.35 35.63
N ILE A 610 -9.73 16.22 36.64
CA ILE A 610 -10.21 17.60 36.64
C ILE A 610 -9.68 18.37 35.42
N ALA A 611 -8.42 18.15 35.03
CA ALA A 611 -7.83 18.82 33.88
C ALA A 611 -8.49 18.42 32.56
N PHE A 612 -8.89 17.15 32.41
CA PHE A 612 -9.62 16.69 31.23
C PHE A 612 -10.97 17.38 31.13
N HIS A 613 -11.77 17.34 32.21
CA HIS A 613 -13.09 17.97 32.26
C HIS A 613 -13.02 19.49 32.09
N LEU A 614 -11.96 20.12 32.58
CA LEU A 614 -11.71 21.55 32.41
C LEU A 614 -11.42 21.91 30.94
N PHE A 615 -10.58 21.15 30.24
CA PHE A 615 -10.33 21.42 28.81
C PHE A 615 -11.57 21.15 27.96
N VAL A 616 -12.33 20.10 28.28
CA VAL A 616 -13.59 19.78 27.61
C VAL A 616 -14.60 20.90 27.84
N SER A 617 -14.86 21.29 29.09
CA SER A 617 -15.82 22.33 29.42
C SER A 617 -15.46 23.67 28.78
N LEU A 618 -14.18 24.05 28.79
CA LEU A 618 -13.70 25.26 28.14
C LEU A 618 -13.94 25.23 26.62
N SER A 619 -13.71 24.07 25.97
CA SER A 619 -14.00 23.90 24.54
C SER A 619 -15.50 24.10 24.23
N PHE A 620 -16.39 23.54 25.05
CA PHE A 620 -17.84 23.71 24.89
C PHE A 620 -18.32 25.14 25.11
N ILE A 621 -17.78 25.84 26.12
CA ILE A 621 -18.14 27.24 26.42
C ILE A 621 -17.69 28.16 25.29
N ILE A 622 -16.50 27.93 24.72
CA ILE A 622 -15.98 28.69 23.58
C ILE A 622 -16.80 28.38 22.33
N ARG A 623 -17.11 27.11 22.10
CA ARG A 623 -17.88 26.69 20.94
C ARG A 623 -18.66 25.39 21.18
N PRO A 624 -20.01 25.45 21.18
CA PRO A 624 -20.85 24.26 21.39
C PRO A 624 -20.64 23.15 20.35
N THR A 625 -20.21 23.48 19.12
CA THR A 625 -19.93 22.47 18.07
C THR A 625 -18.76 21.54 18.41
N SER A 626 -17.90 21.93 19.36
CA SER A 626 -16.87 21.05 19.94
C SER A 626 -17.45 19.75 20.51
N ALA A 627 -18.76 19.72 20.77
CA ALA A 627 -19.50 18.53 21.16
C ALA A 627 -19.26 17.35 20.23
N ILE A 628 -19.22 17.58 18.92
CA ILE A 628 -19.23 16.54 17.90
C ILE A 628 -18.07 15.55 18.11
N PRO A 629 -16.79 15.97 18.16
CA PRO A 629 -15.69 15.02 18.39
C PRO A 629 -15.74 14.38 19.79
N PHE A 630 -16.20 15.10 20.81
CA PHE A 630 -16.31 14.56 22.17
C PHE A 630 -17.43 13.53 22.33
N VAL A 631 -18.56 13.66 21.62
CA VAL A 631 -19.64 12.68 21.61
C VAL A 631 -19.16 11.32 21.09
N ILE A 632 -18.18 11.31 20.19
CA ILE A 632 -17.60 10.06 19.66
C ILE A 632 -16.57 9.47 20.65
N ILE A 633 -15.79 10.30 21.34
CA ILE A 633 -14.65 9.86 22.18
C ILE A 633 -15.06 9.58 23.64
N TYR A 634 -15.98 10.34 24.19
CA TYR A 634 -16.39 10.27 25.60
C TYR A 634 -17.00 8.91 25.99
N PRO A 635 -17.86 8.27 25.18
CA PRO A 635 -18.36 6.92 25.47
C PRO A 635 -17.24 5.88 25.54
N TYR A 636 -16.20 6.02 24.71
CA TYR A 636 -15.03 5.14 24.75
C TYR A 636 -14.19 5.31 26.03
N LEU A 637 -13.96 6.56 26.45
CA LEU A 637 -13.23 6.83 27.70
C LEU A 637 -13.99 6.27 28.92
N LEU A 638 -15.32 6.41 28.93
CA LEU A 638 -16.18 5.80 29.94
C LEU A 638 -16.07 4.27 29.94
N TYR A 639 -16.09 3.63 28.75
CA TYR A 639 -15.89 2.18 28.61
C TYR A 639 -14.56 1.72 29.20
N LYS A 640 -13.46 2.44 28.94
CA LYS A 640 -12.13 2.07 29.47
C LYS A 640 -12.03 2.24 31.00
N THR A 641 -12.84 3.12 31.58
CA THR A 641 -12.86 3.40 33.03
C THR A 641 -13.81 2.48 33.81
N SER A 642 -14.87 1.97 33.17
CA SER A 642 -15.80 1.02 33.75
C SER A 642 -15.33 -0.40 33.51
N ASN A 643 -14.77 -1.04 34.56
CA ASN A 643 -14.36 -2.45 34.53
C ASN A 643 -15.53 -3.45 34.40
N ASN A 644 -16.77 -2.99 34.24
CA ASN A 644 -17.96 -3.83 34.11
C ASN A 644 -18.98 -3.18 33.18
N SER A 645 -19.11 -3.68 31.95
CA SER A 645 -20.39 -3.61 31.26
C SER A 645 -20.50 -4.63 30.14
N TYR A 646 -21.17 -5.72 30.51
CA TYR A 646 -21.83 -6.72 29.69
C TYR A 646 -22.63 -6.14 28.49
N MET A 647 -22.96 -4.83 28.51
CA MET A 647 -23.77 -4.15 27.50
C MET A 647 -23.12 -3.94 26.12
N TYR A 648 -21.79 -3.99 25.96
CA TYR A 648 -21.14 -3.62 24.70
C TYR A 648 -20.49 -4.79 23.92
N ASN A 649 -20.51 -6.01 24.45
CA ASN A 649 -20.03 -7.18 23.69
C ASN A 649 -20.93 -7.56 22.51
N HIS A 650 -22.13 -6.96 22.38
CA HIS A 650 -23.08 -7.32 21.32
C HIS A 650 -23.55 -6.18 20.40
N TRP A 651 -23.12 -4.92 20.61
CA TRP A 651 -23.51 -3.82 19.74
C TRP A 651 -22.27 -3.03 19.31
N THR A 652 -21.67 -3.49 18.21
CA THR A 652 -20.55 -2.84 17.54
C THR A 652 -21.00 -1.55 16.87
N PHE A 653 -20.87 -0.43 17.57
CA PHE A 653 -20.72 0.86 16.91
C PHE A 653 -19.36 0.86 16.19
N VAL A 654 -19.38 0.64 14.88
CA VAL A 654 -18.19 0.70 14.00
C VAL A 654 -17.29 1.92 14.30
N PRO A 655 -17.81 3.14 14.59
CA PRO A 655 -16.97 4.29 14.94
C PRO A 655 -16.17 4.10 16.25
N LEU A 656 -16.75 3.47 17.27
CA LEU A 656 -16.10 3.26 18.58
C LEU A 656 -14.98 2.21 18.50
N ASN A 657 -15.19 1.14 17.72
CA ASN A 657 -14.13 0.17 17.43
C ASN A 657 -13.00 0.78 16.58
N ILE A 658 -13.33 1.62 15.60
CA ILE A 658 -12.33 2.36 14.82
C ILE A 658 -11.48 3.25 15.75
N LEU A 659 -12.10 3.97 16.68
CA LEU A 659 -11.36 4.81 17.63
C LEU A 659 -10.49 4.00 18.60
N TYR A 660 -11.03 2.91 19.16
CA TYR A 660 -10.28 2.03 20.06
C TYR A 660 -9.00 1.52 19.42
N ILE A 661 -9.10 0.98 18.21
CA ILE A 661 -7.99 0.30 17.52
C ILE A 661 -6.97 1.32 16.97
N ASN A 662 -7.40 2.54 16.59
CA ASN A 662 -6.51 3.56 16.04
C ASN A 662 -5.76 4.38 17.09
N PHE A 663 -6.45 4.82 18.15
CA PHE A 663 -5.90 5.83 19.07
C PHE A 663 -5.46 5.27 20.43
N PHE A 664 -6.01 4.14 20.87
CA PHE A 664 -5.87 3.72 22.27
C PHE A 664 -5.36 2.29 22.49
N HIS A 665 -5.36 1.44 21.46
CA HIS A 665 -4.80 0.10 21.55
C HIS A 665 -3.25 0.15 21.53
N PRO A 666 -2.55 -0.51 22.48
CA PRO A 666 -1.09 -0.50 22.55
C PRO A 666 -0.43 -1.14 21.32
N ASN A 667 -1.16 -2.02 20.61
CA ASN A 667 -0.82 -2.47 19.27
C ASN A 667 -1.78 -1.81 18.27
N SER A 668 -1.58 -0.52 17.99
CA SER A 668 -2.48 0.22 17.09
C SER A 668 -2.60 -0.44 15.71
N ILE A 669 -3.59 0.01 14.94
CA ILE A 669 -3.92 -0.40 13.56
C ILE A 669 -2.76 -0.42 12.54
N SER A 670 -1.56 0.04 12.93
CA SER A 670 -0.33 -0.39 12.25
C SER A 670 -0.35 -1.92 12.07
N SER A 671 -0.62 -2.71 13.11
CA SER A 671 -0.58 -4.18 12.96
C SER A 671 -1.70 -4.82 12.11
N HIS A 672 -2.90 -4.23 12.05
CA HIS A 672 -4.07 -4.85 11.41
C HIS A 672 -4.39 -4.28 10.02
N TYR A 673 -4.22 -2.96 9.78
CA TYR A 673 -4.32 -2.35 8.45
C TYR A 673 -2.97 -2.17 7.75
N GLU A 674 -1.81 -2.15 8.43
CA GLU A 674 -0.54 -2.27 7.66
C GLU A 674 -0.44 -3.65 7.06
N ALA A 675 -0.91 -4.73 7.70
CA ALA A 675 -0.87 -6.07 7.12
C ALA A 675 -1.56 -6.18 5.74
N HIS A 676 -2.56 -5.33 5.44
CA HIS A 676 -3.33 -5.41 4.20
C HIS A 676 -3.46 -4.14 3.36
N GLY A 677 -3.38 -2.94 3.90
CA GLY A 677 -3.58 -1.69 3.16
C GLY A 677 -2.27 -1.03 2.74
N ILE A 678 -1.45 -0.67 3.73
CA ILE A 678 -0.20 0.07 3.50
C ILE A 678 0.95 -0.88 3.11
N ASP A 679 1.11 -2.08 3.71
CA ASP A 679 2.09 -3.05 3.15
C ASP A 679 1.69 -3.48 1.74
N TRP A 680 0.39 -3.61 1.43
CA TRP A 680 -0.03 -3.97 0.08
C TRP A 680 0.30 -2.86 -0.92
N PHE A 681 0.04 -1.59 -0.56
CA PHE A 681 0.38 -0.44 -1.39
C PHE A 681 1.90 -0.26 -1.52
N LEU A 682 2.66 -0.40 -0.43
CA LEU A 682 4.12 -0.26 -0.37
C LEU A 682 4.90 -1.46 -0.94
N LYS A 683 4.38 -2.70 -0.84
CA LYS A 683 5.00 -3.90 -1.46
C LYS A 683 4.78 -3.94 -2.97
N LYS A 684 3.64 -3.42 -3.45
CA LYS A 684 3.28 -3.44 -4.88
C LYS A 684 3.91 -2.29 -5.67
N PHE A 685 4.12 -1.12 -5.04
CA PHE A 685 4.80 0.02 -5.65
C PHE A 685 6.29 0.06 -5.28
N LYS A 686 7.17 0.17 -6.29
CA LYS A 686 8.62 0.35 -6.07
C LYS A 686 8.85 1.61 -5.21
N TRP A 687 9.33 1.42 -3.98
CA TRP A 687 9.56 2.47 -2.96
C TRP A 687 10.27 3.72 -3.49
N ASN A 688 11.18 3.56 -4.45
CA ASN A 688 11.88 4.67 -5.10
C ASN A 688 10.94 5.62 -5.87
N LYS A 689 9.88 5.12 -6.52
CA LYS A 689 8.88 5.96 -7.21
C LYS A 689 7.93 6.64 -6.23
N PHE A 690 7.55 5.92 -5.17
CA PHE A 690 6.66 6.44 -4.13
C PHE A 690 7.29 7.59 -3.33
N ARG A 691 8.61 7.52 -3.09
CA ARG A 691 9.36 8.60 -2.42
C ARG A 691 9.28 9.91 -3.21
N TRP A 692 9.33 9.85 -4.55
CA TRP A 692 9.17 11.03 -5.40
C TRP A 692 7.73 11.56 -5.39
N ILE A 693 6.73 10.69 -5.35
CA ILE A 693 5.32 11.11 -5.24
C ILE A 693 5.08 11.83 -3.91
N ILE A 694 5.54 11.27 -2.79
CA ILE A 694 5.44 11.93 -1.47
C ILE A 694 6.18 13.26 -1.49
N PHE A 695 7.37 13.31 -2.08
CA PHE A 695 8.16 14.53 -2.19
C PHE A 695 7.46 15.61 -3.04
N LEU A 696 6.84 15.23 -4.16
CA LEU A 696 6.07 16.14 -5.00
C LEU A 696 4.80 16.63 -4.29
N LEU A 697 4.09 15.75 -3.58
CA LEU A 697 2.95 16.14 -2.74
C LEU A 697 3.39 17.11 -1.66
N PHE A 698 4.51 16.85 -0.99
CA PHE A 698 5.10 17.72 0.02
C PHE A 698 5.41 19.12 -0.55
N ILE A 699 6.11 19.19 -1.68
CA ILE A 699 6.40 20.47 -2.35
C ILE A 699 5.12 21.18 -2.76
N GLY A 700 4.13 20.44 -3.30
CA GLY A 700 2.84 21.00 -3.69
C GLY A 700 2.11 21.65 -2.51
N HIS A 701 2.09 20.98 -1.36
CA HIS A 701 1.46 21.56 -0.17
C HIS A 701 2.22 22.77 0.37
N LEU A 702 3.57 22.74 0.36
CA LEU A 702 4.35 23.91 0.73
C LEU A 702 4.06 25.09 -0.21
N PHE A 703 4.04 24.88 -1.52
CA PHE A 703 3.75 25.91 -2.50
C PHE A 703 2.37 26.55 -2.28
N ILE A 704 1.33 25.72 -2.09
CA ILE A 704 -0.03 26.19 -1.78
C ILE A 704 -0.04 27.00 -0.49
N GLY A 705 0.61 26.49 0.56
CA GLY A 705 0.65 27.18 1.85
C GLY A 705 1.40 28.51 1.79
N PHE A 706 2.49 28.61 1.02
CA PHE A 706 3.17 29.88 0.77
C PHE A 706 2.30 30.86 -0.02
N TYR A 707 1.61 30.39 -1.07
CA TYR A 707 0.70 31.22 -1.86
C TYR A 707 -0.40 31.85 -0.99
N PHE A 708 -1.10 31.03 -0.18
CA PHE A 708 -2.14 31.55 0.71
C PHE A 708 -1.59 32.44 1.81
N SER A 709 -0.38 32.17 2.31
CA SER A 709 0.22 32.96 3.38
C SER A 709 0.76 34.32 2.91
N LEU A 710 1.20 34.44 1.66
CA LEU A 710 1.88 35.63 1.14
C LEU A 710 1.08 36.43 0.11
N ILE A 711 0.31 35.76 -0.75
CA ILE A 711 -0.25 36.36 -1.98
C ILE A 711 -1.77 36.48 -1.90
N ASP A 712 -2.47 35.39 -1.54
CA ASP A 712 -3.95 35.38 -1.55
C ASP A 712 -4.51 36.45 -0.61
N ARG A 713 -5.45 37.26 -1.09
CA ARG A 713 -6.11 38.31 -0.29
C ARG A 713 -5.13 39.24 0.46
N GLN A 714 -3.96 39.51 -0.12
CA GLN A 714 -3.02 40.48 0.43
C GLN A 714 -3.52 41.93 0.23
N GLY A 715 -4.29 42.18 -0.83
CA GLY A 715 -4.80 43.51 -1.18
C GLY A 715 -5.60 44.16 -0.05
N GLN A 716 -6.44 43.39 0.63
CA GLN A 716 -7.24 43.84 1.78
C GLN A 716 -6.35 44.42 2.89
N ILE A 717 -5.25 43.74 3.25
CA ILE A 717 -4.31 44.23 4.27
C ILE A 717 -3.52 45.44 3.76
N SER A 718 -3.05 45.38 2.51
CA SER A 718 -2.22 46.43 1.91
C SER A 718 -2.96 47.78 1.81
N VAL A 719 -4.25 47.76 1.43
CA VAL A 719 -5.09 48.96 1.38
C VAL A 719 -5.25 49.56 2.79
N MET A 720 -5.57 48.74 3.79
CA MET A 720 -5.71 49.21 5.17
C MET A 720 -4.40 49.75 5.74
N TYR A 721 -3.26 49.15 5.38
CA TYR A 721 -1.93 49.66 5.75
C TYR A 721 -1.63 51.01 5.11
N TYR A 722 -1.93 51.17 3.82
CA TYR A 722 -1.80 52.43 3.10
C TYR A 722 -2.66 53.53 3.73
N LEU A 723 -3.94 53.22 4.02
CA LEU A 723 -4.85 54.12 4.72
C LEU A 723 -4.26 54.52 6.07
N ARG A 724 -3.96 53.56 6.96
CA ARG A 724 -3.39 53.87 8.28
C ARG A 724 -2.14 54.76 8.21
N LYS A 725 -1.20 54.49 7.29
CA LYS A 725 0.02 55.28 7.15
C LYS A 725 -0.27 56.72 6.72
N ASN A 726 -1.14 56.91 5.73
CA ASN A 726 -1.48 58.23 5.23
C ASN A 726 -2.37 59.02 6.21
N LEU A 727 -3.27 58.33 6.91
CA LEU A 727 -4.09 58.92 7.97
C LEU A 727 -3.22 59.45 9.12
N ILE A 728 -2.23 58.67 9.58
CA ILE A 728 -1.26 59.12 10.59
C ILE A 728 -0.46 60.33 10.11
N ASN A 729 -0.02 60.33 8.84
CA ASN A 729 0.74 61.46 8.28
C ASN A 729 -0.10 62.74 8.11
N ASN A 730 -1.38 62.60 7.74
CA ASN A 730 -2.27 63.75 7.53
C ASN A 730 -2.81 64.35 8.84
N ASN A 731 -3.09 63.53 9.87
CA ASN A 731 -3.48 64.04 11.19
C ASN A 731 -2.41 64.95 11.82
N ASN A 732 -1.13 64.74 11.50
CA ASN A 732 -0.06 65.61 11.97
C ASN A 732 -0.02 66.97 11.24
N ASN A 733 -0.65 67.08 10.07
CA ASN A 733 -0.51 68.24 9.19
C ASN A 733 -1.78 69.09 9.07
N ASN A 734 -2.99 68.53 9.18
CA ASN A 734 -4.25 69.29 9.10
C ASN A 734 -5.38 68.59 9.87
N ASN A 735 -5.99 69.27 10.86
CA ASN A 735 -7.20 68.83 11.57
C ASN A 735 -8.45 68.96 10.69
N GLN A 736 -8.58 68.14 9.64
CA GLN A 736 -9.83 68.02 8.90
C GLN A 736 -10.49 66.68 9.22
N ASN A 737 -11.78 66.73 9.60
CA ASN A 737 -12.61 65.54 9.74
C ASN A 737 -13.03 65.06 8.35
N PHE A 738 -12.56 63.91 7.92
CA PHE A 738 -12.98 63.27 6.67
C PHE A 738 -13.48 61.86 6.95
N SER A 739 -14.46 61.41 6.16
CA SER A 739 -14.98 60.05 6.19
C SER A 739 -14.38 59.20 5.07
N ILE A 740 -14.29 57.89 5.28
CA ILE A 740 -13.86 56.93 4.26
C ILE A 740 -14.96 55.90 4.05
N ASP A 741 -15.46 55.82 2.82
CA ASP A 741 -16.54 54.90 2.44
C ASP A 741 -15.98 53.70 1.66
N PHE A 742 -16.21 52.50 2.17
CA PHE A 742 -15.81 51.24 1.55
C PHE A 742 -16.97 50.69 0.68
N LEU A 743 -16.95 51.01 -0.61
CA LEU A 743 -17.90 50.49 -1.61
C LEU A 743 -17.46 49.11 -2.14
N MET A 744 -17.52 48.11 -1.27
CA MET A 744 -17.16 46.72 -1.52
C MET A 744 -18.12 45.79 -0.76
N PRO A 745 -18.18 44.48 -1.06
CA PRO A 745 -19.01 43.55 -0.30
C PRO A 745 -18.72 43.67 1.21
N CYS A 746 -19.75 43.53 2.04
CA CYS A 746 -19.63 43.74 3.48
C CYS A 746 -18.47 42.91 4.08
N HIS A 747 -17.85 43.44 5.14
CA HIS A 747 -16.77 42.78 5.88
C HIS A 747 -15.50 42.43 5.07
N SER A 748 -15.36 42.92 3.83
CA SER A 748 -14.24 42.57 2.94
C SER A 748 -12.86 43.01 3.42
N THR A 749 -12.76 44.03 4.28
CA THR A 749 -11.49 44.53 4.82
C THR A 749 -11.48 44.53 6.35
N PRO A 750 -10.30 44.41 6.97
CA PRO A 750 -10.12 44.75 8.37
C PRO A 750 -10.58 46.19 8.65
N TYR A 751 -11.23 46.45 9.79
CA TYR A 751 -11.85 47.75 10.09
C TYR A 751 -11.09 48.55 11.17
N TYR A 752 -11.77 49.08 12.19
CA TYR A 752 -11.14 49.92 13.22
C TYR A 752 -10.04 49.20 13.98
N ASN A 753 -10.16 47.88 14.18
CA ASN A 753 -9.10 47.11 14.82
C ASN A 753 -7.73 47.22 14.10
N PHE A 754 -7.72 47.41 12.78
CA PHE A 754 -6.48 47.52 12.02
C PHE A 754 -5.95 48.96 11.93
N ILE A 755 -6.84 49.94 11.73
CA ILE A 755 -6.49 51.36 11.61
C ILE A 755 -6.10 51.94 12.98
N HIS A 756 -6.84 51.58 14.03
CA HIS A 756 -6.63 52.02 15.41
C HIS A 756 -6.65 53.55 15.59
N GLN A 757 -7.62 54.22 14.96
CA GLN A 757 -7.87 55.66 15.09
C GLN A 757 -9.35 55.91 15.34
N ASN A 758 -9.66 56.72 16.35
CA ASN A 758 -11.04 57.03 16.75
C ASN A 758 -11.61 58.26 16.02
N ASP A 759 -10.73 59.14 15.53
CA ASP A 759 -11.12 60.47 15.03
C ASP A 759 -11.67 60.45 13.59
N ILE A 760 -11.77 59.27 12.96
CA ILE A 760 -12.16 59.10 11.55
C ILE A 760 -13.38 58.21 11.45
N GLN A 761 -14.40 58.69 10.72
CA GLN A 761 -15.58 57.90 10.42
C GLN A 761 -15.30 57.01 9.21
N LEU A 762 -15.36 55.70 9.43
CA LEU A 762 -15.36 54.70 8.37
C LEU A 762 -16.81 54.28 8.14
N ASN A 763 -17.23 54.10 6.88
CA ASN A 763 -18.52 53.51 6.53
C ASN A 763 -18.32 52.39 5.49
N PHE A 764 -19.20 51.40 5.46
CA PHE A 764 -19.16 50.31 4.48
C PHE A 764 -20.59 49.85 4.14
N LEU A 765 -20.78 49.21 2.99
CA LEU A 765 -22.06 48.63 2.59
C LEU A 765 -22.46 47.51 3.56
N THR A 766 -23.57 47.67 4.27
CA THR A 766 -24.00 46.70 5.29
C THR A 766 -24.69 45.48 4.66
N CYS A 767 -24.56 44.33 5.31
CA CYS A 767 -25.26 43.09 4.94
C CYS A 767 -25.99 42.49 6.14
N GLU A 768 -26.53 43.37 7.00
CA GLU A 768 -27.26 42.92 8.18
C GLU A 768 -28.57 42.25 7.73
N PRO A 769 -28.99 41.11 8.31
CA PRO A 769 -30.30 40.55 8.04
C PRO A 769 -31.39 41.48 8.57
N ASN A 770 -32.60 41.41 8.01
CA ASN A 770 -33.75 42.14 8.56
C ASN A 770 -34.10 41.62 9.97
N LEU A 771 -33.82 42.41 10.99
CA LEU A 771 -34.05 42.05 12.38
C LEU A 771 -35.44 42.43 12.88
N ASP A 772 -36.14 43.32 12.17
CA ASP A 772 -37.38 43.95 12.62
C ASP A 772 -38.61 43.54 11.79
N ASP A 773 -38.44 43.04 10.54
CA ASP A 773 -39.56 42.73 9.64
C ASP A 773 -39.39 41.41 8.86
N ILE A 774 -40.39 40.53 8.87
CA ILE A 774 -40.37 39.20 8.22
C ILE A 774 -40.96 39.27 6.79
N THR A 775 -40.74 40.37 6.08
CA THR A 775 -41.20 40.48 4.70
C THR A 775 -40.27 39.69 3.78
N ASN A 776 -40.83 38.84 2.92
CA ASN A 776 -40.08 37.94 2.02
C ASN A 776 -39.24 38.64 0.93
N ASN A 777 -39.20 39.97 0.91
CA ASN A 777 -38.52 40.78 -0.12
C ASN A 777 -37.40 41.67 0.45
N TYR A 778 -36.83 41.35 1.61
CA TYR A 778 -35.68 42.09 2.13
C TYR A 778 -34.45 41.83 1.25
N ILE A 779 -33.83 42.91 0.79
CA ILE A 779 -32.53 42.92 0.11
C ILE A 779 -31.63 43.83 0.94
N ASP A 780 -30.47 43.34 1.36
CA ASP A 780 -29.55 44.14 2.17
C ASP A 780 -28.85 45.24 1.34
N GLU A 781 -28.19 46.19 2.01
CA GLU A 781 -27.60 47.35 1.36
C GLU A 781 -26.49 46.99 0.37
N ALA A 782 -25.70 45.95 0.66
CA ALA A 782 -24.68 45.46 -0.24
C ALA A 782 -25.31 44.83 -1.50
N ASP A 783 -26.33 44.00 -1.34
CA ASP A 783 -27.07 43.38 -2.45
C ASP A 783 -27.90 44.41 -3.26
N GLN A 784 -28.31 45.53 -2.66
CA GLN A 784 -28.93 46.64 -3.39
C GLN A 784 -27.93 47.42 -4.25
N PHE A 785 -26.66 47.47 -3.82
CA PHE A 785 -25.62 48.24 -4.49
C PHE A 785 -25.00 47.49 -5.70
N PHE A 786 -24.81 46.17 -5.61
CA PHE A 786 -24.21 45.32 -6.65
C PHE A 786 -25.25 44.73 -7.61
#